data_AF-A0A1V8T3R2-F1
#
_entry.id   AF-A0A1V8T3R2-F1
#
_cell.length_a   1.000
_cell.length_b   1.000
_cell.length_c   1.000
_cell.angle_alpha   90.00
_cell.angle_beta   90.00
_cell.angle_gamma   90.00
#
_symmetry.space_group_name_H-M   'P 1'
#
loop_
_entity.id
_entity.type
_entity.pdbx_description
1 polymer ?
#
loop_
_entity_poly.entity_id
_entity_poly.type
_entity_poly.pdbx_seq_one_letter_code
_entity_poly.pdbx_strand_id
1 'polypeptide(L)'
;MNHKAVVVHVREDNEQQDRPINAKRLVTERSKSLFTVSNGQSLRSQFSDARLVLGWMVHTTLRDPHPAAFARRYVISPHRKNDRFVVSFGLPALSATPRVLDDAPAVRSSAGTWKYDGTRTAREHRQVLNVASYNYLGFVDLSIEDRDTLQYALRSLPLADNGKGCNQPLEDAVKQELKTFLGMPGCELTASGYAINLLAFPAMAASSAADSSQKPVLLMDTESHSSMFVGAFIAHAATGARIVKFRHNSMTDLRIKLDEVRRSMGSAEKVALGHVWVAIEGLYSMDGTVPPLPEIVALKQEYGFRIYIDEAHSILSIGSTGTGVVGYFQDREFDTDLDARLSSSDVDMLGGTLSKSFSSVGGFVLCSSELTQYIEVRSRQMAESGSSLIPTLSLIRTLQILMDPTTIRRRLTHLRNVSRFVSSTLVAKGYCVSTTPGAPICAIIFDNVKRVLDFLRVGRESGLLCCGAAYPAAPRGAPRVRLSLTGAHTWEDVDEMLRLIDQVAREVGVKGIRNARRASSRDVDTNDPACQKDDDSASSLDRSAASGTDINTSIRALCCAPSPIASGQSARLRQAGENVFGKHGLGAAGPRWMYGTSSPHLRFEQSLNTAVMKWVPEQRSPLEPTDVATTLFTDSAVGLLSIISVCMEPLTPRRVKRGERHVVLLPRTAGLEVIEGAAAAQRHASTHVEWYNGTATSSIEAAKADGSFDKTHLTVFIDVRRDVEPGTEKRRLASLLQPYDTTALPSLTIIISDGGVLSTQFESTREVLQDLASAVPNAFGSSKVQWILFSAFHTMPDLPGLQGAFGTGSKRLVEKIQFLGPGVMYTAMMPPVMAALAEAGVRRMV
;
A
#
# COMPACT_ATOMS: atom_id res chain seq x y z
N MET A 1 -32.32 31.75 14.04
CA MET A 1 -33.38 32.13 13.07
C MET A 1 -32.75 32.30 11.69
N ASN A 2 -33.21 31.49 10.73
CA ASN A 2 -33.04 31.55 9.28
C ASN A 2 -31.62 31.59 8.66
N HIS A 3 -30.93 30.43 8.68
CA HIS A 3 -29.98 30.07 7.62
C HIS A 3 -30.71 29.24 6.56
N LYS A 4 -30.88 29.79 5.35
CA LYS A 4 -31.43 29.08 4.19
C LYS A 4 -30.34 28.24 3.53
N ALA A 5 -30.46 26.92 3.64
CA ALA A 5 -29.79 25.98 2.75
C ALA A 5 -30.41 26.07 1.35
N VAL A 6 -29.58 26.22 0.32
CA VAL A 6 -30.03 26.16 -1.08
C VAL A 6 -30.02 24.70 -1.52
N VAL A 7 -31.21 24.09 -1.55
CA VAL A 7 -31.49 22.80 -2.18
C VAL A 7 -31.87 23.08 -3.64
N VAL A 8 -31.13 22.52 -4.60
CA VAL A 8 -31.48 22.62 -6.03
C VAL A 8 -32.25 21.37 -6.44
N HIS A 9 -33.55 21.55 -6.75
CA HIS A 9 -34.39 20.55 -7.42
C HIS A 9 -34.21 20.64 -8.94
N VAL A 10 -34.03 19.49 -9.60
CA VAL A 10 -34.03 19.38 -11.07
C VAL A 10 -35.43 18.94 -11.52
N ARG A 11 -36.08 19.74 -12.38
CA ARG A 11 -37.32 19.38 -13.09
C ARG A 11 -36.98 18.62 -14.37
N GLU A 12 -37.73 17.55 -14.63
CA GLU A 12 -37.77 16.84 -15.92
C GLU A 12 -38.97 17.37 -16.71
N ASP A 13 -38.74 17.85 -17.94
CA ASP A 13 -39.80 18.10 -18.92
C ASP A 13 -39.67 17.10 -20.07
N ASN A 14 -40.77 16.36 -20.30
CA ASN A 14 -41.04 15.53 -21.46
C ASN A 14 -41.63 16.39 -22.58
N GLU A 15 -41.24 16.14 -23.84
CA GLU A 15 -42.20 16.03 -24.95
C GLU A 15 -41.53 15.48 -26.22
N GLN A 16 -42.15 14.44 -26.79
CA GLN A 16 -41.87 13.86 -28.11
C GLN A 16 -42.72 14.56 -29.18
N GLN A 17 -42.19 14.75 -30.39
CA GLN A 17 -42.98 14.63 -31.63
C GLN A 17 -42.11 14.35 -32.88
N ASP A 18 -42.64 13.46 -33.72
CA ASP A 18 -42.08 12.84 -34.93
C ASP A 18 -41.90 13.76 -36.16
N ARG A 19 -40.91 13.45 -37.02
CA ARG A 19 -41.03 13.26 -38.50
C ARG A 19 -39.68 12.92 -39.20
N PRO A 20 -39.67 12.36 -40.44
CA PRO A 20 -38.67 11.37 -40.88
C PRO A 20 -37.57 11.86 -41.86
N ILE A 21 -36.43 11.15 -41.80
CA ILE A 21 -35.43 10.75 -42.84
C ILE A 21 -34.97 11.80 -43.89
N ASN A 22 -33.66 12.13 -43.90
CA ASN A 22 -32.83 11.87 -45.09
C ASN A 22 -31.31 11.88 -44.83
N ALA A 23 -30.62 10.93 -45.43
CA ALA A 23 -29.17 10.75 -45.36
C ALA A 23 -28.47 11.40 -46.56
N LYS A 24 -27.62 12.40 -46.32
CA LYS A 24 -26.28 12.60 -46.92
C LYS A 24 -25.79 14.05 -46.78
N ARG A 25 -24.50 14.14 -46.44
CA ARG A 25 -23.52 15.24 -46.61
C ARG A 25 -23.30 16.28 -45.49
N LEU A 26 -22.05 16.17 -44.98
CA LEU A 26 -21.05 17.21 -44.68
C LEU A 26 -21.31 18.08 -43.44
N VAL A 27 -20.59 17.83 -42.34
CA VAL A 27 -19.23 18.37 -42.05
C VAL A 27 -19.24 19.88 -41.99
N THR A 28 -19.39 20.40 -40.78
CA THR A 28 -18.65 21.48 -40.11
C THR A 28 -19.56 22.27 -39.16
N GLU A 29 -18.97 22.68 -38.04
CA GLU A 29 -19.53 23.55 -37.01
C GLU A 29 -20.66 22.99 -36.13
N ARG A 30 -20.28 22.58 -34.92
CA ARG A 30 -20.75 23.23 -33.68
C ARG A 30 -20.09 22.58 -32.46
N SER A 31 -19.12 23.32 -31.92
CA SER A 31 -18.89 23.32 -30.48
C SER A 31 -20.15 23.84 -29.80
N LYS A 32 -20.71 23.05 -28.86
CA LYS A 32 -21.40 23.53 -27.65
C LYS A 32 -21.82 22.34 -26.77
N SER A 33 -21.54 22.50 -25.47
CA SER A 33 -21.74 21.63 -24.30
C SER A 33 -21.15 20.22 -24.37
N LEU A 34 -19.86 20.13 -24.07
CA LEU A 34 -19.20 18.91 -23.64
C LEU A 34 -19.13 18.92 -22.10
N PHE A 35 -19.77 17.91 -21.50
CA PHE A 35 -19.68 17.46 -20.11
C PHE A 35 -20.57 18.16 -19.06
N THR A 36 -21.67 17.48 -18.72
CA THR A 36 -22.19 17.37 -17.34
C THR A 36 -22.49 15.90 -17.11
N VAL A 37 -21.89 15.27 -16.11
CA VAL A 37 -22.19 13.88 -15.72
C VAL A 37 -22.37 13.83 -14.21
N SER A 38 -23.60 13.55 -13.79
CA SER A 38 -24.00 13.02 -12.47
C SER A 38 -23.98 11.47 -12.51
N ASN A 39 -24.31 10.80 -11.40
CA ASN A 39 -24.21 9.35 -11.12
C ASN A 39 -24.93 8.34 -12.08
N GLY A 40 -25.16 8.64 -13.36
CA GLY A 40 -25.91 7.82 -14.34
C GLY A 40 -25.22 7.55 -15.68
N GLN A 41 -23.88 7.44 -15.74
CA GLN A 41 -23.17 7.30 -17.02
C GLN A 41 -23.44 5.94 -17.71
N SER A 42 -23.94 5.96 -18.96
CA SER A 42 -24.23 4.74 -19.74
C SER A 42 -22.96 3.93 -20.07
N LEU A 43 -23.09 2.60 -20.16
CA LEU A 43 -22.01 1.70 -20.58
C LEU A 43 -21.34 2.14 -21.89
N ARG A 44 -22.10 2.69 -22.83
CA ARG A 44 -21.60 3.17 -24.12
C ARG A 44 -20.64 4.36 -23.99
N SER A 45 -20.91 5.27 -23.05
CA SER A 45 -20.02 6.40 -22.73
C SER A 45 -18.74 5.91 -22.07
N GLN A 46 -18.85 4.97 -21.13
CA GLN A 46 -17.68 4.35 -20.47
C GLN A 46 -16.79 3.61 -21.48
N PHE A 47 -17.39 2.92 -22.45
CA PHE A 47 -16.64 2.31 -23.56
C PHE A 47 -16.01 3.33 -24.49
N SER A 48 -16.60 4.52 -24.66
CA SER A 48 -16.01 5.59 -25.46
C SER A 48 -14.79 6.21 -24.78
N ASP A 49 -14.87 6.48 -23.47
CA ASP A 49 -13.74 7.00 -22.70
C ASP A 49 -12.62 5.98 -22.59
N ALA A 50 -12.96 4.72 -22.32
CA ALA A 50 -12.01 3.61 -22.38
C ALA A 50 -11.41 3.48 -23.79
N ARG A 51 -12.19 3.65 -24.86
CA ARG A 51 -11.69 3.60 -26.24
C ARG A 51 -10.78 4.77 -26.58
N LEU A 52 -11.02 5.97 -26.06
CA LEU A 52 -10.14 7.14 -26.23
C LEU A 52 -8.83 6.96 -25.47
N VAL A 53 -8.90 6.48 -24.22
CA VAL A 53 -7.72 6.13 -23.40
C VAL A 53 -6.94 4.99 -24.05
N LEU A 54 -7.62 3.93 -24.48
CA LEU A 54 -7.02 2.82 -25.23
C LEU A 54 -6.46 3.28 -26.57
N GLY A 55 -7.13 4.19 -27.28
CA GLY A 55 -6.68 4.73 -28.57
C GLY A 55 -5.42 5.58 -28.42
N TRP A 56 -5.38 6.45 -27.40
CA TRP A 56 -4.19 7.20 -27.03
C TRP A 56 -3.05 6.29 -26.54
N MET A 57 -3.37 5.31 -25.71
CA MET A 57 -2.40 4.31 -25.24
C MET A 57 -1.84 3.52 -26.40
N VAL A 58 -2.66 2.98 -27.30
CA VAL A 58 -2.23 2.25 -28.51
C VAL A 58 -1.42 3.16 -29.42
N HIS A 59 -1.84 4.40 -29.66
CA HIS A 59 -1.09 5.34 -30.51
C HIS A 59 0.29 5.68 -29.94
N THR A 60 0.37 5.92 -28.63
CA THR A 60 1.63 6.22 -27.92
C THR A 60 2.52 4.97 -27.83
N THR A 61 1.91 3.82 -27.56
CA THR A 61 2.55 2.50 -27.48
C THR A 61 3.08 2.02 -28.82
N LEU A 62 2.42 2.31 -29.94
CA LEU A 62 2.88 1.90 -31.27
C LEU A 62 4.11 2.69 -31.74
N ARG A 63 4.43 3.79 -31.08
CA ARG A 63 5.64 4.61 -31.33
C ARG A 63 6.78 4.27 -30.38
N ASP A 64 6.58 3.36 -29.43
CA ASP A 64 7.57 2.88 -28.46
C ASP A 64 7.69 1.35 -28.59
N PRO A 65 8.88 0.77 -28.83
CA PRO A 65 9.00 -0.65 -29.16
C PRO A 65 8.59 -1.63 -28.05
N HIS A 66 8.50 -1.21 -26.78
CA HIS A 66 8.29 -2.12 -25.64
C HIS A 66 6.83 -2.25 -25.11
N PRO A 67 5.95 -1.22 -25.10
CA PRO A 67 4.61 -1.35 -24.50
C PRO A 67 3.61 -2.16 -25.36
N ALA A 68 3.93 -2.42 -26.64
CA ALA A 68 3.04 -3.11 -27.57
C ALA A 68 2.81 -4.58 -27.19
N ALA A 69 3.81 -5.25 -26.60
CA ALA A 69 3.69 -6.62 -26.11
C ALA A 69 2.74 -6.71 -24.90
N PHE A 70 2.83 -5.76 -23.96
CA PHE A 70 1.96 -5.67 -22.80
C PHE A 70 0.51 -5.41 -23.23
N ALA A 71 0.30 -4.48 -24.16
CA ALA A 71 -1.02 -4.19 -24.70
C ALA A 71 -1.65 -5.43 -25.36
N ARG A 72 -0.95 -6.12 -26.27
CA ARG A 72 -1.47 -7.36 -26.87
C ARG A 72 -1.79 -8.43 -25.81
N ARG A 73 -0.97 -8.56 -24.78
CA ARG A 73 -1.06 -9.63 -23.78
C ARG A 73 -2.16 -9.43 -22.73
N TYR A 74 -2.40 -8.19 -22.30
CA TYR A 74 -3.38 -7.88 -21.24
C TYR A 74 -4.66 -7.23 -21.79
N VAL A 75 -4.57 -6.42 -22.87
CA VAL A 75 -5.72 -5.70 -23.46
C VAL A 75 -6.51 -6.61 -24.40
N ILE A 76 -5.83 -7.31 -25.30
CA ILE A 76 -6.49 -8.04 -26.40
C ILE A 76 -6.96 -9.43 -25.96
N SER A 77 -6.20 -10.11 -25.08
CA SER A 77 -6.48 -11.51 -24.68
C SER A 77 -6.36 -11.77 -23.16
N PRO A 78 -7.14 -11.09 -22.29
CA PRO A 78 -7.07 -11.30 -20.85
C PRO A 78 -7.49 -12.72 -20.45
N HIS A 79 -6.75 -13.33 -19.51
CA HIS A 79 -7.06 -14.66 -18.97
C HIS A 79 -7.83 -14.55 -17.65
N ARG A 80 -7.51 -13.54 -16.84
CA ARG A 80 -8.11 -13.26 -15.52
C ARG A 80 -8.89 -11.94 -15.51
N LYS A 81 -9.73 -11.70 -14.50
CA LYS A 81 -10.58 -10.49 -14.44
C LYS A 81 -9.77 -9.19 -14.32
N ASN A 82 -8.75 -9.20 -13.49
CA ASN A 82 -7.82 -8.12 -13.18
C ASN A 82 -6.76 -7.92 -14.28
N ASP A 83 -6.57 -8.86 -15.21
CA ASP A 83 -5.82 -8.56 -16.45
C ASP A 83 -6.46 -7.36 -17.18
N ARG A 84 -7.80 -7.19 -17.10
CA ARG A 84 -8.51 -6.02 -17.64
C ARG A 84 -8.36 -4.75 -16.79
N PHE A 85 -8.01 -4.92 -15.52
CA PHE A 85 -7.79 -3.84 -14.57
C PHE A 85 -6.46 -3.13 -14.83
N VAL A 86 -5.39 -3.92 -14.97
CA VAL A 86 -4.05 -3.46 -15.39
C VAL A 86 -4.12 -2.61 -16.66
N VAL A 87 -5.00 -3.00 -17.56
CA VAL A 87 -5.26 -2.33 -18.84
C VAL A 87 -5.99 -0.99 -18.69
N SER A 88 -6.90 -0.89 -17.73
CA SER A 88 -7.73 0.32 -17.58
C SER A 88 -7.04 1.38 -16.72
N PHE A 89 -6.10 0.97 -15.85
CA PHE A 89 -5.52 1.85 -14.81
C PHE A 89 -4.02 1.70 -14.59
N GLY A 90 -3.48 0.48 -14.69
CA GLY A 90 -2.03 0.26 -14.63
C GLY A 90 -1.30 0.99 -15.76
N LEU A 91 -1.84 0.99 -16.98
CA LEU A 91 -1.23 1.64 -18.15
C LEU A 91 -1.17 3.18 -18.06
N PRO A 92 -2.22 3.89 -17.63
CA PRO A 92 -2.16 5.29 -17.23
C PRO A 92 -1.02 5.57 -16.23
N ALA A 93 -0.96 4.82 -15.12
CA ALA A 93 0.11 4.94 -14.12
C ALA A 93 1.51 4.60 -14.69
N LEU A 94 1.59 3.73 -15.71
CA LEU A 94 2.81 3.37 -16.42
C LEU A 94 3.22 4.37 -17.51
N SER A 95 2.27 5.12 -18.09
CA SER A 95 2.51 6.07 -19.17
C SER A 95 3.02 7.44 -18.69
N ALA A 96 2.89 7.72 -17.39
CA ALA A 96 3.83 8.61 -16.71
C ALA A 96 5.08 7.76 -16.42
N THR A 97 6.06 7.79 -17.33
CA THR A 97 7.35 7.05 -17.25
C THR A 97 7.75 6.77 -15.81
N PRO A 98 8.09 5.52 -15.42
CA PRO A 98 8.50 5.24 -14.06
C PRO A 98 9.58 6.23 -13.62
N ARG A 99 9.47 6.69 -12.38
CA ARG A 99 10.32 7.73 -11.82
C ARG A 99 11.53 7.03 -11.21
N VAL A 100 12.75 7.40 -11.59
CA VAL A 100 13.88 7.13 -10.69
C VAL A 100 13.95 8.30 -9.74
N LEU A 101 13.56 8.09 -8.50
CA LEU A 101 13.85 9.05 -7.42
C LEU A 101 15.17 8.64 -6.83
N ASP A 102 16.22 9.28 -7.33
CA ASP A 102 17.57 8.92 -6.98
C ASP A 102 18.11 9.83 -5.88
N ASP A 103 17.32 10.05 -4.83
CA ASP A 103 17.66 10.76 -3.59
C ASP A 103 16.58 10.45 -2.52
N ALA A 104 16.78 10.96 -1.30
CA ALA A 104 15.80 10.89 -0.23
C ALA A 104 14.48 11.66 -0.57
N PRO A 105 13.33 11.29 0.01
CA PRO A 105 12.03 11.97 -0.19
C PRO A 105 11.86 13.35 0.44
N ALA A 106 12.86 14.22 0.28
CA ALA A 106 12.79 15.61 0.72
C ALA A 106 11.89 16.46 -0.19
N VAL A 107 11.64 17.71 0.21
CA VAL A 107 10.87 18.69 -0.57
C VAL A 107 11.43 18.86 -1.99
N ARG A 108 12.75 18.78 -2.13
CA ARG A 108 13.44 18.74 -3.41
C ARG A 108 14.03 17.36 -3.61
N SER A 109 13.75 16.76 -4.77
CA SER A 109 14.26 15.42 -5.09
C SER A 109 14.83 15.39 -6.49
N SER A 110 15.89 14.59 -6.69
CA SER A 110 16.38 14.27 -8.02
C SER A 110 15.48 13.21 -8.66
N ALA A 111 14.74 13.62 -9.69
CA ALA A 111 13.90 12.74 -10.49
C ALA A 111 14.52 12.52 -11.87
N GLY A 112 14.75 11.25 -12.20
CA GLY A 112 15.16 10.79 -13.53
C GLY A 112 14.02 10.13 -14.30
N THR A 113 14.14 10.12 -15.62
CA THR A 113 13.17 9.50 -16.55
C THR A 113 13.66 8.11 -16.99
N TRP A 114 12.77 7.11 -17.04
CA TRP A 114 13.16 5.77 -17.53
C TRP A 114 13.17 5.70 -19.05
N LYS A 115 14.14 4.97 -19.62
CA LYS A 115 13.97 4.32 -20.93
C LYS A 115 13.68 2.83 -20.76
N TYR A 116 12.65 2.35 -21.45
CA TYR A 116 12.22 0.95 -21.46
C TYR A 116 12.96 0.12 -22.53
N ASP A 117 14.26 0.35 -22.73
CA ASP A 117 15.07 -0.36 -23.73
C ASP A 117 15.69 -1.68 -23.21
N GLY A 118 15.20 -2.19 -22.08
CA GLY A 118 15.71 -3.40 -21.43
C GLY A 118 16.87 -3.16 -20.47
N THR A 119 17.51 -1.99 -20.45
CA THR A 119 18.64 -1.68 -19.55
C THR A 119 18.24 -1.02 -18.23
N ARG A 120 16.97 -0.60 -18.07
CA ARG A 120 16.41 0.09 -16.88
C ARG A 120 17.33 1.21 -16.36
N THR A 121 17.78 2.10 -17.24
CA THR A 121 18.63 3.25 -16.87
C THR A 121 17.82 4.55 -16.80
N ALA A 122 18.09 5.37 -15.77
CA ALA A 122 17.60 6.74 -15.72
C ALA A 122 18.33 7.59 -16.78
N ARG A 123 17.60 8.41 -17.53
CA ARG A 123 18.17 9.52 -18.31
C ARG A 123 17.77 10.84 -17.69
N GLU A 124 18.72 11.77 -17.68
CA GLU A 124 18.57 13.17 -17.29
C GLU A 124 17.90 13.35 -15.92
N HIS A 125 18.72 13.45 -14.87
CA HIS A 125 18.24 13.83 -13.56
C HIS A 125 17.89 15.32 -13.54
N ARG A 126 16.71 15.65 -13.02
CA ARG A 126 16.28 17.02 -12.76
C ARG A 126 15.86 17.16 -11.31
N GLN A 127 16.16 18.32 -10.74
CA GLN A 127 15.58 18.69 -9.45
C GLN A 127 14.10 18.99 -9.65
N VAL A 128 13.26 18.36 -8.83
CA VAL A 128 11.82 18.56 -8.84
C VAL A 128 11.33 18.93 -7.45
N LEU A 129 10.28 19.75 -7.39
CA LEU A 129 9.49 19.95 -6.19
C LEU A 129 8.61 18.71 -5.97
N ASN A 130 8.81 18.04 -4.84
CA ASN A 130 8.21 16.75 -4.53
C ASN A 130 7.00 16.90 -3.62
N VAL A 131 5.82 16.87 -4.21
CA VAL A 131 4.52 16.86 -3.52
C VAL A 131 3.79 15.52 -3.71
N ALA A 132 4.57 14.46 -3.94
CA ALA A 132 4.08 13.08 -4.06
C ALA A 132 4.43 12.22 -2.83
N SER A 133 5.40 12.64 -2.02
CA SER A 133 5.87 11.97 -0.81
C SER A 133 4.85 12.06 0.33
N TYR A 134 4.72 11.02 1.16
CA TYR A 134 3.94 11.04 2.40
C TYR A 134 4.79 11.43 3.63
N ASN A 135 5.91 12.11 3.42
CA ASN A 135 6.78 12.65 4.45
C ASN A 135 6.15 13.92 5.10
N TYR A 136 5.01 13.78 5.77
CA TYR A 136 4.17 14.90 6.18
C TYR A 136 4.86 15.88 7.14
N LEU A 137 5.70 15.42 8.07
CA LEU A 137 6.46 16.33 8.93
C LEU A 137 7.87 16.61 8.42
N GLY A 138 8.28 16.06 7.29
CA GLY A 138 9.62 16.35 6.76
C GLY A 138 10.74 15.67 7.54
N PHE A 139 10.47 14.57 8.26
CA PHE A 139 11.46 13.87 9.09
C PHE A 139 12.46 13.03 8.29
N VAL A 140 12.39 13.05 6.95
CA VAL A 140 13.46 12.52 6.09
C VAL A 140 14.77 13.28 6.29
N ASP A 141 14.71 14.58 6.54
CA ASP A 141 15.89 15.40 6.82
C ASP A 141 16.34 15.19 8.27
N LEU A 142 17.49 14.56 8.42
CA LEU A 142 18.09 14.20 9.72
C LEU A 142 19.02 15.29 10.22
N SER A 143 19.01 15.55 11.54
CA SER A 143 20.09 16.27 12.20
C SER A 143 21.40 15.47 12.11
N ILE A 144 22.53 16.11 12.44
CA ILE A 144 23.83 15.43 12.45
C ILE A 144 23.82 14.32 13.50
N GLU A 145 23.31 14.60 14.69
CA GLU A 145 23.25 13.68 15.83
C GLU A 145 22.35 12.48 15.54
N ASP A 146 21.18 12.71 14.93
CA ASP A 146 20.25 11.64 14.56
C ASP A 146 20.87 10.72 13.51
N ARG A 147 21.52 11.33 12.51
CA ARG A 147 22.24 10.61 11.45
C ARG A 147 23.36 9.76 12.03
N ASP A 148 24.14 10.30 12.96
CA ASP A 148 25.27 9.60 13.57
C ASP A 148 24.82 8.37 14.38
N THR A 149 23.70 8.46 15.09
CA THR A 149 23.13 7.32 15.83
C THR A 149 22.58 6.24 14.90
N LEU A 150 21.93 6.62 13.80
CA LEU A 150 21.48 5.65 12.79
C LEU A 150 22.65 4.98 12.05
N GLN A 151 23.72 5.73 11.76
CA GLN A 151 24.95 5.15 11.19
C GLN A 151 25.63 4.19 12.17
N TYR A 152 25.71 4.56 13.46
CA TYR A 152 26.18 3.65 14.50
C TYR A 152 25.38 2.35 14.52
N ALA A 153 24.05 2.44 14.49
CA ALA A 153 23.18 1.27 14.44
C ALA A 153 23.45 0.38 13.21
N LEU A 154 23.59 1.00 12.04
CA LEU A 154 23.88 0.29 10.80
C LEU A 154 25.25 -0.41 10.82
N ARG A 155 26.25 0.15 11.51
CA ARG A 155 27.58 -0.48 11.68
C ARG A 155 27.60 -1.58 12.72
N SER A 156 26.95 -1.36 13.86
CA SER A 156 27.30 -2.05 15.10
C SER A 156 26.17 -2.85 15.72
N LEU A 157 24.91 -2.64 15.32
CA LEU A 157 23.76 -3.32 15.91
C LEU A 157 23.18 -4.41 14.97
N PRO A 158 22.41 -5.38 15.51
CA PRO A 158 21.56 -6.25 14.71
C PRO A 158 20.66 -5.44 13.77
N LEU A 159 20.30 -5.98 12.60
CA LEU A 159 19.44 -5.27 11.62
C LEU A 159 17.95 -5.30 12.01
N ALA A 160 17.53 -6.35 12.70
CA ALA A 160 16.26 -6.53 13.40
C ALA A 160 16.48 -7.54 14.54
N ASP A 161 15.45 -7.81 15.35
CA ASP A 161 15.52 -8.95 16.27
C ASP A 161 15.75 -10.24 15.46
N ASN A 162 16.59 -11.12 15.97
CA ASN A 162 16.98 -12.38 15.34
C ASN A 162 16.47 -13.60 16.12
N GLY A 163 15.39 -13.42 16.88
CA GLY A 163 14.80 -14.46 17.74
C GLY A 163 15.59 -14.70 19.03
N LYS A 164 16.53 -13.81 19.36
CA LYS A 164 17.31 -13.84 20.62
C LYS A 164 16.99 -12.66 21.53
N GLY A 165 15.99 -11.83 21.19
CA GLY A 165 15.60 -10.67 21.99
C GLY A 165 16.61 -9.54 21.92
N CYS A 166 17.46 -9.49 20.89
CA CYS A 166 18.58 -8.54 20.83
C CYS A 166 18.14 -7.08 20.61
N ASN A 167 16.89 -6.86 20.19
CA ASN A 167 16.29 -5.54 20.11
C ASN A 167 15.14 -5.35 21.11
N GLN A 168 14.88 -6.32 22.00
CA GLN A 168 13.75 -6.26 22.92
C GLN A 168 13.70 -4.94 23.72
N PRO A 169 14.81 -4.42 24.28
CA PRO A 169 14.76 -3.13 24.99
C PRO A 169 14.36 -1.93 24.10
N LEU A 170 14.77 -1.94 22.83
CA LEU A 170 14.38 -0.90 21.86
C LEU A 170 12.91 -1.05 21.46
N GLU A 171 12.44 -2.28 21.25
CA GLU A 171 11.03 -2.55 20.94
C GLU A 171 10.12 -2.15 22.10
N ASP A 172 10.49 -2.51 23.34
CA ASP A 172 9.76 -2.14 24.55
C ASP A 172 9.70 -0.63 24.74
N ALA A 173 10.82 0.07 24.54
CA ALA A 173 10.85 1.52 24.61
C ALA A 173 9.96 2.16 23.53
N VAL A 174 10.00 1.68 22.29
CA VAL A 174 9.10 2.18 21.22
C VAL A 174 7.64 1.93 21.57
N LYS A 175 7.29 0.71 22.03
CA LYS A 175 5.93 0.39 22.48
C LYS A 175 5.52 1.33 23.62
N GLN A 176 6.39 1.59 24.59
CA GLN A 176 6.08 2.48 25.71
C GLN A 176 5.89 3.94 25.28
N GLU A 177 6.73 4.47 24.40
CA GLU A 177 6.57 5.83 23.87
C GLU A 177 5.29 5.95 23.04
N LEU A 178 4.94 4.96 22.22
CA LEU A 178 3.68 4.95 21.48
C LEU A 178 2.46 4.90 22.41
N LYS A 179 2.50 4.08 23.46
CA LYS A 179 1.43 4.01 24.49
C LYS A 179 1.23 5.35 25.18
N THR A 180 2.33 6.01 25.58
CA THR A 180 2.31 7.34 26.19
C THR A 180 1.77 8.38 25.21
N PHE A 181 2.25 8.36 23.96
CA PHE A 181 1.88 9.34 22.93
C PHE A 181 0.40 9.27 22.56
N LEU A 182 -0.18 8.07 22.48
CA LEU A 182 -1.57 7.87 22.03
C LEU A 182 -2.56 7.54 23.16
N GLY A 183 -2.07 7.41 24.40
CA GLY A 183 -2.91 7.20 25.58
C GLY A 183 -3.67 5.87 25.57
N MET A 184 -3.04 4.79 25.06
CA MET A 184 -3.62 3.44 25.03
C MET A 184 -2.63 2.41 25.59
N PRO A 185 -3.09 1.44 26.40
CA PRO A 185 -2.20 0.54 27.16
C PRO A 185 -1.66 -0.66 26.37
N GLY A 186 -2.39 -1.17 25.38
CA GLY A 186 -1.93 -2.26 24.51
C GLY A 186 -1.15 -1.72 23.31
N CYS A 187 -0.05 -2.37 22.91
CA CYS A 187 0.71 -1.98 21.72
C CYS A 187 1.51 -3.14 21.13
N GLU A 188 1.31 -3.43 19.84
CA GLU A 188 2.10 -4.40 19.07
C GLU A 188 2.68 -3.77 17.80
N LEU A 189 3.87 -4.20 17.40
CA LEU A 189 4.61 -3.69 16.24
C LEU A 189 4.48 -4.66 15.06
N THR A 190 4.60 -4.14 13.84
CA THR A 190 4.57 -4.91 12.60
C THR A 190 5.67 -4.43 11.65
N ALA A 191 6.17 -5.31 10.78
CA ALA A 191 7.22 -4.99 9.82
C ALA A 191 6.81 -3.97 8.74
N SER A 192 5.53 -3.81 8.46
CA SER A 192 5.03 -2.89 7.44
C SER A 192 3.71 -2.23 7.85
N GLY A 193 3.44 -1.04 7.30
CA GLY A 193 2.14 -0.38 7.50
C GLY A 193 0.95 -1.16 6.95
N TYR A 194 1.16 -2.08 6.00
CA TYR A 194 0.10 -2.94 5.49
C TYR A 194 -0.29 -4.02 6.51
N ALA A 195 0.71 -4.56 7.21
CA ALA A 195 0.55 -5.62 8.19
C ALA A 195 -0.26 -5.20 9.45
N ILE A 196 -0.37 -3.90 9.74
CA ILE A 196 -1.22 -3.42 10.86
C ILE A 196 -2.66 -3.93 10.75
N ASN A 197 -3.18 -3.99 9.52
CA ASN A 197 -4.55 -4.42 9.25
C ASN A 197 -4.68 -5.95 9.23
N LEU A 198 -3.59 -6.66 8.90
CA LEU A 198 -3.51 -8.12 9.01
C LEU A 198 -3.38 -8.57 10.48
N LEU A 199 -2.92 -7.69 11.36
CA LEU A 199 -2.91 -7.85 12.80
C LEU A 199 -4.28 -7.48 13.41
N ALA A 200 -4.76 -6.26 13.15
CA ALA A 200 -5.95 -5.70 13.79
C ALA A 200 -7.23 -6.47 13.48
N PHE A 201 -7.55 -6.72 12.21
CA PHE A 201 -8.85 -7.32 11.84
C PHE A 201 -9.07 -8.73 12.36
N PRO A 202 -8.10 -9.66 12.27
CA PRO A 202 -8.23 -10.96 12.92
C PRO A 202 -8.35 -10.86 14.45
N ALA A 203 -7.62 -9.95 15.09
CA ALA A 203 -7.73 -9.72 16.54
C ALA A 203 -9.12 -9.17 16.94
N MET A 204 -9.68 -8.21 16.19
CA MET A 204 -11.04 -7.68 16.37
C MET A 204 -12.11 -8.77 16.26
N ALA A 205 -11.98 -9.65 15.28
CA ALA A 205 -12.92 -10.75 15.09
C ALA A 205 -12.78 -11.82 16.18
N ALA A 206 -11.55 -12.12 16.62
CA ALA A 206 -11.29 -13.05 17.71
C ALA A 206 -11.86 -12.54 19.04
N SER A 207 -11.70 -11.27 19.37
CA SER A 207 -12.27 -10.68 20.59
C SER A 207 -13.80 -10.73 20.58
N SER A 208 -14.41 -10.34 19.46
CA SER A 208 -15.87 -10.37 19.31
C SER A 208 -16.45 -11.78 19.42
N ALA A 209 -15.74 -12.79 18.89
CA ALA A 209 -16.17 -14.18 18.95
C ALA A 209 -15.99 -14.81 20.35
N ALA A 210 -15.07 -14.27 21.16
CA ALA A 210 -14.88 -14.72 22.54
C ALA A 210 -15.91 -14.08 23.50
N ASP A 211 -16.26 -12.81 23.28
CA ASP A 211 -17.14 -12.04 24.17
C ASP A 211 -18.64 -12.26 23.90
N SER A 212 -18.99 -12.89 22.78
CA SER A 212 -20.38 -12.98 22.33
C SER A 212 -20.70 -14.32 21.69
N SER A 213 -21.92 -14.82 21.91
CA SER A 213 -22.49 -15.92 21.12
C SER A 213 -22.82 -15.50 19.67
N GLN A 214 -22.78 -14.20 19.37
CA GLN A 214 -23.01 -13.66 18.03
C GLN A 214 -21.73 -13.70 17.20
N LYS A 215 -21.90 -13.90 15.89
CA LYS A 215 -20.77 -13.82 14.95
C LYS A 215 -20.26 -12.37 14.87
N PRO A 216 -18.93 -12.15 14.78
CA PRO A 216 -18.38 -10.81 14.63
C PRO A 216 -18.95 -10.09 13.40
N VAL A 217 -19.15 -8.77 13.50
CA VAL A 217 -19.53 -7.92 12.35
C VAL A 217 -18.50 -6.82 12.17
N LEU A 218 -17.99 -6.69 10.95
CA LEU A 218 -17.04 -5.67 10.54
C LEU A 218 -17.77 -4.68 9.62
N LEU A 219 -18.21 -3.55 10.17
CA LEU A 219 -18.80 -2.42 9.45
C LEU A 219 -17.69 -1.49 8.97
N MET A 220 -17.54 -1.35 7.66
CA MET A 220 -16.42 -0.64 7.05
C MET A 220 -16.90 0.46 6.12
N ASP A 221 -16.18 1.59 6.10
CA ASP A 221 -16.39 2.63 5.11
C ASP A 221 -16.08 2.09 3.70
N THR A 222 -16.86 2.48 2.68
CA THR A 222 -16.65 2.02 1.30
C THR A 222 -15.31 2.44 0.69
N GLU A 223 -14.71 3.53 1.17
CA GLU A 223 -13.45 4.10 0.66
C GLU A 223 -12.24 3.75 1.55
N SER A 224 -12.40 2.82 2.50
CA SER A 224 -11.29 2.29 3.31
C SER A 224 -10.16 1.69 2.47
N HIS A 225 -8.95 1.75 3.00
CA HIS A 225 -7.75 1.24 2.36
C HIS A 225 -7.84 -0.26 2.04
N SER A 226 -7.18 -0.69 0.97
CA SER A 226 -7.22 -2.09 0.50
C SER A 226 -6.77 -3.09 1.57
N SER A 227 -5.79 -2.73 2.39
CA SER A 227 -5.31 -3.56 3.51
C SER A 227 -6.39 -3.83 4.55
N MET A 228 -7.27 -2.87 4.84
CA MET A 228 -8.38 -3.05 5.77
C MET A 228 -9.34 -4.13 5.23
N PHE A 229 -9.70 -4.06 3.95
CA PHE A 229 -10.56 -5.07 3.33
C PHE A 229 -9.91 -6.46 3.30
N VAL A 230 -8.60 -6.53 3.05
CA VAL A 230 -7.86 -7.80 3.11
C VAL A 230 -7.84 -8.37 4.53
N GLY A 231 -7.58 -7.54 5.53
CA GLY A 231 -7.69 -7.93 6.95
C GLY A 231 -9.09 -8.47 7.28
N ALA A 232 -10.13 -7.79 6.80
CA ALA A 232 -11.52 -8.23 6.99
C ALA A 232 -11.82 -9.57 6.30
N PHE A 233 -11.29 -9.83 5.09
CA PHE A 233 -11.45 -11.12 4.41
C PHE A 233 -10.75 -12.27 5.15
N ILE A 234 -9.57 -12.01 5.72
CA ILE A 234 -8.86 -12.99 6.56
C ILE A 234 -9.67 -13.27 7.82
N ALA A 235 -10.15 -12.22 8.50
CA ALA A 235 -11.00 -12.33 9.68
C ALA A 235 -12.29 -13.12 9.37
N HIS A 236 -12.92 -12.87 8.23
CA HIS A 236 -14.08 -13.61 7.75
C HIS A 236 -13.77 -15.10 7.54
N ALA A 237 -12.64 -15.41 6.89
CA ALA A 237 -12.24 -16.80 6.64
C ALA A 237 -11.95 -17.57 7.94
N ALA A 238 -11.38 -16.90 8.95
CA ALA A 238 -11.01 -17.50 10.22
C ALA A 238 -12.19 -17.68 11.19
N THR A 239 -13.12 -16.72 11.24
CA THR A 239 -14.16 -16.65 12.29
C THR A 239 -15.59 -16.67 11.76
N GLY A 240 -15.79 -16.57 10.44
CA GLY A 240 -17.10 -16.35 9.84
C GLY A 240 -17.65 -14.93 10.03
N ALA A 241 -16.78 -13.96 10.40
CA ALA A 241 -17.16 -12.55 10.58
C ALA A 241 -17.94 -12.00 9.38
N ARG A 242 -19.04 -11.29 9.62
CA ARG A 242 -19.83 -10.66 8.56
C ARG A 242 -19.23 -9.31 8.20
N ILE A 243 -18.86 -9.13 6.93
CA ILE A 243 -18.34 -7.86 6.42
C ILE A 243 -19.50 -7.04 5.84
N VAL A 244 -19.66 -5.82 6.32
CA VAL A 244 -20.72 -4.89 5.90
C VAL A 244 -20.07 -3.58 5.50
N LYS A 245 -20.47 -3.02 4.36
CA LYS A 245 -19.99 -1.71 3.93
C LYS A 245 -21.07 -0.66 4.13
N PHE A 246 -20.69 0.51 4.62
CA PHE A 246 -21.54 1.70 4.64
C PHE A 246 -20.92 2.79 3.75
N ARG A 247 -21.78 3.60 3.14
CA ARG A 247 -21.38 4.66 2.21
C ARG A 247 -20.40 5.62 2.87
N HIS A 248 -19.37 5.99 2.12
CA HIS A 248 -18.31 6.88 2.54
C HIS A 248 -18.80 8.09 3.33
N ASN A 249 -18.30 8.25 4.56
CA ASN A 249 -18.63 9.34 5.49
C ASN A 249 -20.14 9.59 5.72
N SER A 250 -21.00 8.60 5.48
CA SER A 250 -22.46 8.75 5.61
C SER A 250 -22.97 8.19 6.94
N MET A 251 -23.18 9.06 7.92
CA MET A 251 -23.74 8.66 9.22
C MET A 251 -25.17 8.14 9.12
N THR A 252 -25.94 8.62 8.14
CA THR A 252 -27.27 8.07 7.82
C THR A 252 -27.20 6.62 7.39
N ASP A 253 -26.30 6.27 6.47
CA ASP A 253 -26.17 4.88 6.00
C ASP A 253 -25.57 4.00 7.11
N LEU A 254 -24.59 4.51 7.88
CA LEU A 254 -24.06 3.81 9.05
C LEU A 254 -25.16 3.46 10.05
N ARG A 255 -26.04 4.41 10.40
CA ARG A 255 -27.19 4.15 11.29
C ARG A 255 -28.14 3.10 10.70
N ILE A 256 -28.47 3.19 9.41
CA ILE A 256 -29.29 2.17 8.72
C ILE A 256 -28.65 0.78 8.85
N LYS A 257 -27.34 0.67 8.65
CA LYS A 257 -26.62 -0.60 8.77
C LYS A 257 -26.59 -1.12 10.19
N LEU A 258 -26.38 -0.25 11.18
CA LEU A 258 -26.45 -0.62 12.60
C LEU A 258 -27.85 -1.12 12.99
N ASP A 259 -28.91 -0.46 12.53
CA ASP A 259 -30.29 -0.91 12.74
C ASP A 259 -30.56 -2.26 12.06
N GLU A 260 -30.05 -2.49 10.85
CA GLU A 260 -30.14 -3.79 10.17
C GLU A 260 -29.46 -4.89 10.98
N VAL A 261 -28.26 -4.62 11.52
CA VAL A 261 -27.54 -5.57 12.39
C VAL A 261 -28.37 -5.86 13.64
N ARG A 262 -28.84 -4.82 14.34
CA ARG A 262 -29.63 -4.95 15.57
C ARG A 262 -30.91 -5.76 15.34
N ARG A 263 -31.65 -5.45 14.28
CA ARG A 263 -32.88 -6.18 13.89
C ARG A 263 -32.61 -7.66 13.59
N SER A 264 -31.47 -7.99 13.00
CA SER A 264 -31.11 -9.38 12.69
C SER A 264 -30.92 -10.27 13.92
N MET A 265 -30.79 -9.68 15.11
CA MET A 265 -30.68 -10.41 16.38
C MET A 265 -32.03 -10.77 17.01
N GLY A 266 -33.16 -10.42 16.38
CA GLY A 266 -34.50 -10.87 16.80
C GLY A 266 -35.03 -10.28 18.12
N SER A 267 -34.36 -9.27 18.68
CA SER A 267 -34.79 -8.60 19.92
C SER A 267 -35.55 -7.29 19.62
N ALA A 268 -36.63 -7.05 20.36
CA ALA A 268 -37.35 -5.78 20.39
C ALA A 268 -36.66 -4.71 21.28
N GLU A 269 -35.60 -5.08 22.01
CA GLU A 269 -34.86 -4.19 22.91
C GLU A 269 -33.61 -3.56 22.29
N LYS A 270 -33.14 -2.47 22.90
CA LYS A 270 -31.86 -1.80 22.62
C LYS A 270 -30.66 -2.67 23.07
N VAL A 271 -30.45 -3.81 22.42
CA VAL A 271 -29.28 -4.68 22.68
C VAL A 271 -28.02 -3.97 22.22
N ALA A 272 -26.99 -3.98 23.08
CA ALA A 272 -25.66 -3.46 22.78
C ALA A 272 -24.95 -4.32 21.71
N LEU A 273 -24.29 -3.65 20.77
CA LEU A 273 -23.64 -4.23 19.60
C LEU A 273 -22.13 -4.51 19.83
N GLY A 274 -21.75 -5.04 21.00
CA GLY A 274 -20.33 -5.23 21.36
C GLY A 274 -19.53 -6.20 20.46
N HIS A 275 -20.22 -7.02 19.66
CA HIS A 275 -19.63 -7.90 18.64
C HIS A 275 -19.41 -7.20 17.28
N VAL A 276 -19.80 -5.92 17.18
CA VAL A 276 -19.72 -5.09 15.98
C VAL A 276 -18.54 -4.13 16.11
N TRP A 277 -17.75 -4.07 15.05
CA TRP A 277 -16.67 -3.12 14.86
C TRP A 277 -17.00 -2.16 13.73
N VAL A 278 -16.93 -0.85 13.99
CA VAL A 278 -16.95 0.20 12.97
C VAL A 278 -15.50 0.59 12.67
N ALA A 279 -15.03 0.27 11.46
CA ALA A 279 -13.67 0.49 11.02
C ALA A 279 -13.61 1.62 9.97
N ILE A 280 -12.80 2.63 10.25
CA ILE A 280 -12.64 3.86 9.45
C ILE A 280 -11.15 4.24 9.29
N GLU A 281 -10.83 5.12 8.36
CA GLU A 281 -9.52 5.80 8.31
C GLU A 281 -9.59 7.12 9.08
N GLY A 282 -8.53 7.50 9.78
CA GLY A 282 -8.43 8.80 10.45
C GLY A 282 -8.28 9.97 9.45
N LEU A 283 -7.64 9.72 8.30
CA LEU A 283 -7.58 10.64 7.17
C LEU A 283 -7.64 9.85 5.86
N TYR A 284 -8.75 9.96 5.14
CA TYR A 284 -8.93 9.28 3.86
C TYR A 284 -7.99 9.84 2.81
N SER A 285 -7.03 9.03 2.40
CA SER A 285 -5.88 9.51 1.67
C SER A 285 -6.20 10.07 0.27
N MET A 286 -7.25 9.58 -0.39
CA MET A 286 -7.61 9.98 -1.77
C MET A 286 -8.21 11.39 -1.85
N ASP A 287 -8.93 11.78 -0.82
CA ASP A 287 -9.64 13.05 -0.73
C ASP A 287 -9.00 14.01 0.27
N GLY A 288 -8.13 13.52 1.16
CA GLY A 288 -7.56 14.33 2.24
C GLY A 288 -8.62 14.77 3.25
N THR A 289 -9.67 13.96 3.43
CA THR A 289 -10.81 14.25 4.31
C THR A 289 -10.79 13.40 5.57
N VAL A 290 -11.22 13.96 6.69
CA VAL A 290 -11.39 13.22 7.96
C VAL A 290 -12.83 12.70 8.09
N PRO A 291 -13.07 11.56 8.79
CA PRO A 291 -14.42 11.11 9.12
C PRO A 291 -15.09 12.04 10.15
N PRO A 292 -16.44 12.06 10.22
CA PRO A 292 -17.18 12.76 11.27
C PRO A 292 -17.10 11.98 12.60
N LEU A 293 -15.90 11.90 13.19
CA LEU A 293 -15.64 11.10 14.38
C LEU A 293 -16.55 11.42 15.58
N PRO A 294 -16.88 12.68 15.91
CA PRO A 294 -17.83 12.99 17.00
C PRO A 294 -19.20 12.30 16.81
N GLU A 295 -19.74 12.28 15.59
CA GLU A 295 -21.01 11.62 15.28
C GLU A 295 -20.90 10.09 15.38
N ILE A 296 -19.77 9.52 14.96
CA ILE A 296 -19.50 8.08 15.09
C ILE A 296 -19.42 7.68 16.56
N VAL A 297 -18.76 8.48 17.40
CA VAL A 297 -18.69 8.24 18.85
C VAL A 297 -20.07 8.39 19.50
N ALA A 298 -20.88 9.36 19.09
CA ALA A 298 -22.27 9.46 19.55
C ALA A 298 -23.09 8.20 19.19
N LEU A 299 -22.92 7.66 17.97
CA LEU A 299 -23.50 6.38 17.58
C LEU A 299 -22.92 5.21 18.39
N LYS A 300 -21.63 5.21 18.73
CA LYS A 300 -21.04 4.19 19.62
C LYS A 300 -21.75 4.19 20.97
N GLN A 301 -22.01 5.35 21.56
CA GLN A 301 -22.73 5.44 22.84
C GLN A 301 -24.19 4.94 22.73
N GLU A 302 -24.85 5.17 21.58
CA GLU A 302 -26.23 4.69 21.35
C GLU A 302 -26.32 3.18 21.07
N TYR A 303 -25.32 2.62 20.37
CA TYR A 303 -25.37 1.24 19.87
C TYR A 303 -24.48 0.26 20.62
N GLY A 304 -23.45 0.72 21.34
CA GLY A 304 -22.51 -0.13 22.09
C GLY A 304 -21.55 -0.93 21.21
N PHE A 305 -21.21 -0.44 20.01
CA PHE A 305 -20.20 -1.06 19.14
C PHE A 305 -18.77 -0.61 19.50
N ARG A 306 -17.76 -1.27 18.91
CA ARG A 306 -16.35 -0.89 19.02
C ARG A 306 -15.86 -0.13 17.79
N ILE A 307 -14.89 0.76 17.94
CA ILE A 307 -14.29 1.59 16.88
C ILE A 307 -12.85 1.16 16.63
N TYR A 308 -12.53 0.95 15.35
CA TYR A 308 -11.16 0.85 14.85
C TYR A 308 -10.83 2.01 13.93
N ILE A 309 -9.69 2.67 14.15
CA ILE A 309 -9.20 3.76 13.29
C ILE A 309 -7.84 3.40 12.68
N ASP A 310 -7.76 3.37 11.35
CA ASP A 310 -6.47 3.36 10.64
C ASP A 310 -5.94 4.81 10.56
N GLU A 311 -4.99 5.13 11.44
CA GLU A 311 -4.33 6.44 11.57
C GLU A 311 -3.15 6.62 10.61
N ALA A 312 -2.96 5.75 9.61
CA ALA A 312 -1.75 5.74 8.80
C ALA A 312 -1.51 7.04 8.01
N HIS A 313 -2.52 7.87 7.77
CA HIS A 313 -2.39 9.18 7.11
C HIS A 313 -2.62 10.38 8.02
N SER A 314 -3.09 10.17 9.25
CA SER A 314 -3.45 11.21 10.22
C SER A 314 -2.43 11.33 11.35
N ILE A 315 -1.83 10.21 11.79
CA ILE A 315 -0.78 10.23 12.82
C ILE A 315 0.39 11.12 12.41
N LEU A 316 0.83 11.97 13.35
CA LEU A 316 1.88 12.96 13.11
C LEU A 316 1.64 13.79 11.84
N SER A 317 0.40 14.21 11.59
CA SER A 317 0.11 15.04 10.42
C SER A 317 -1.09 15.98 10.60
N ILE A 318 -2.02 15.62 11.50
CA ILE A 318 -3.13 16.46 11.93
C ILE A 318 -3.23 16.44 13.46
N GLY A 319 -3.90 17.45 14.01
CA GLY A 319 -3.92 17.72 15.46
C GLY A 319 -2.67 18.46 15.93
N SER A 320 -2.79 19.28 16.96
CA SER A 320 -1.73 20.12 17.53
C SER A 320 -0.58 19.28 18.11
N THR A 321 -0.90 18.11 18.65
CA THR A 321 0.05 17.15 19.22
C THR A 321 0.43 16.01 18.27
N GLY A 322 -0.24 15.90 17.11
CA GLY A 322 0.02 14.85 16.12
C GLY A 322 -0.54 13.49 16.50
N THR A 323 -1.47 13.40 17.44
CA THR A 323 -2.10 12.14 17.88
C THR A 323 -3.16 11.60 16.90
N GLY A 324 -3.29 12.21 15.72
CA GLY A 324 -4.18 11.73 14.66
C GLY A 324 -5.56 12.39 14.69
N VAL A 325 -6.57 11.65 14.23
CA VAL A 325 -7.92 12.24 14.05
C VAL A 325 -8.58 12.58 15.39
N VAL A 326 -8.26 11.85 16.46
CA VAL A 326 -8.74 12.18 17.82
C VAL A 326 -8.22 13.56 18.24
N GLY A 327 -6.90 13.77 18.17
CA GLY A 327 -6.28 15.07 18.50
C GLY A 327 -6.78 16.21 17.62
N TYR A 328 -7.03 15.93 16.34
CA TYR A 328 -7.61 16.91 15.42
C TYR A 328 -8.96 17.47 15.88
N PHE A 329 -9.84 16.62 16.44
CA PHE A 329 -11.13 17.09 16.97
C PHE A 329 -11.01 17.67 18.38
N GLN A 330 -10.07 17.19 19.20
CA GLN A 330 -9.77 17.79 20.52
C GLN A 330 -9.35 19.26 20.43
N ASP A 331 -8.63 19.65 19.37
CA ASP A 331 -8.26 21.05 19.13
C ASP A 331 -9.47 21.96 18.84
N ARG A 332 -10.63 21.37 18.46
CA ARG A 332 -11.77 22.06 17.86
C ARG A 332 -13.02 22.08 18.74
N GLU A 333 -12.86 21.77 20.01
CA GLU A 333 -13.92 21.60 21.03
C GLU A 333 -15.00 22.69 21.12
N PHE A 334 -14.87 23.85 20.46
CA PHE A 334 -15.87 24.93 20.48
C PHE A 334 -16.80 25.00 19.26
N ASP A 335 -16.61 24.17 18.23
CA ASP A 335 -17.30 24.30 16.93
C ASP A 335 -18.27 23.13 16.63
N THR A 336 -18.52 22.25 17.61
CA THR A 336 -19.46 21.13 17.48
C THR A 336 -20.58 21.22 18.50
N ASP A 337 -21.84 21.16 18.06
CA ASP A 337 -23.07 21.12 18.89
C ASP A 337 -23.19 19.86 19.79
N LEU A 338 -22.12 19.06 19.89
CA LEU A 338 -22.03 17.86 20.72
C LEU A 338 -21.25 18.24 21.98
N ASP A 339 -21.94 18.35 23.12
CA ASP A 339 -21.42 18.67 24.47
C ASP A 339 -20.43 17.61 25.04
N ALA A 340 -19.72 16.86 24.18
CA ALA A 340 -18.85 15.75 24.55
C ALA A 340 -17.40 16.00 24.10
N ARG A 341 -16.47 15.98 25.07
CA ARG A 341 -15.02 16.03 24.80
C ARG A 341 -14.54 14.66 24.31
N LEU A 342 -13.99 14.61 23.10
CA LEU A 342 -13.40 13.39 22.57
C LEU A 342 -12.12 13.03 23.34
N SER A 343 -12.00 11.76 23.71
CA SER A 343 -10.85 11.19 24.39
C SER A 343 -10.31 9.99 23.61
N SER A 344 -9.04 9.62 23.84
CA SER A 344 -8.48 8.37 23.31
C SER A 344 -9.28 7.14 23.79
N SER A 345 -9.95 7.23 24.95
CA SER A 345 -10.83 6.19 25.49
C SER A 345 -12.11 5.96 24.69
N ASP A 346 -12.50 6.87 23.80
CA ASP A 346 -13.66 6.68 22.93
C ASP A 346 -13.38 5.69 21.78
N VAL A 347 -12.10 5.41 21.51
CA VAL A 347 -11.62 4.51 20.46
C VAL A 347 -11.07 3.23 21.10
N ASP A 348 -11.46 2.06 20.58
CA ASP A 348 -11.07 0.78 21.19
C ASP A 348 -9.75 0.25 20.63
N MET A 349 -9.46 0.54 19.36
CA MET A 349 -8.22 0.14 18.69
C MET A 349 -7.85 1.15 17.59
N LEU A 350 -6.55 1.38 17.42
CA LEU A 350 -6.01 2.17 16.32
C LEU A 350 -4.80 1.47 15.69
N GLY A 351 -4.56 1.73 14.41
CA GLY A 351 -3.35 1.29 13.70
C GLY A 351 -2.62 2.47 13.09
N GLY A 352 -1.28 2.47 13.13
CA GLY A 352 -0.47 3.53 12.52
C GLY A 352 0.71 2.97 11.73
N THR A 353 1.21 3.72 10.75
CA THR A 353 2.40 3.32 9.97
C THR A 353 3.61 4.20 10.28
N LEU A 354 4.79 3.58 10.32
CA LEU A 354 6.07 4.27 10.41
C LEU A 354 6.59 4.71 9.03
N SER A 355 5.89 4.35 7.95
CA SER A 355 6.33 4.59 6.57
C SER A 355 5.97 5.92 5.96
N LYS A 356 5.35 6.83 6.73
CA LYS A 356 4.90 8.14 6.25
C LYS A 356 5.52 9.25 7.08
N SER A 357 4.79 9.80 8.04
CA SER A 357 5.25 10.90 8.90
C SER A 357 6.54 10.56 9.65
N PHE A 358 6.72 9.31 10.08
CA PHE A 358 7.94 8.85 10.76
C PHE A 358 9.14 8.63 9.83
N SER A 359 8.96 8.70 8.51
CA SER A 359 10.02 8.59 7.51
C SER A 359 10.88 7.32 7.62
N SER A 360 10.27 6.21 8.01
CA SER A 360 10.94 4.93 8.26
C SER A 360 10.12 3.76 7.70
N VAL A 361 10.16 2.56 8.27
CA VAL A 361 9.35 1.42 7.83
C VAL A 361 8.83 0.64 9.03
N GLY A 362 7.61 0.11 8.90
CA GLY A 362 6.91 -0.59 9.97
C GLY A 362 5.50 -0.05 10.18
N GLY A 363 4.86 -0.59 11.21
CA GLY A 363 3.58 -0.13 11.71
C GLY A 363 3.35 -0.61 13.13
N PHE A 364 2.28 -0.13 13.74
CA PHE A 364 1.90 -0.47 15.10
C PHE A 364 0.38 -0.54 15.23
N VAL A 365 -0.11 -1.30 16.21
CA VAL A 365 -1.51 -1.35 16.61
C VAL A 365 -1.57 -1.07 18.10
N LEU A 366 -2.37 -0.09 18.52
CA LEU A 366 -2.69 0.14 19.93
C LEU A 366 -4.16 -0.19 20.20
N CYS A 367 -4.44 -0.60 21.43
CA CYS A 367 -5.79 -0.94 21.85
C CYS A 367 -6.03 -0.72 23.35
N SER A 368 -7.29 -0.77 23.75
CA SER A 368 -7.70 -0.82 25.16
C SER A 368 -7.14 -2.06 25.86
N SER A 369 -7.10 -2.01 27.19
CA SER A 369 -6.52 -3.07 28.02
C SER A 369 -7.13 -4.44 27.71
N GLU A 370 -8.46 -4.52 27.59
CA GLU A 370 -9.16 -5.79 27.36
C GLU A 370 -8.86 -6.43 25.99
N LEU A 371 -8.32 -5.67 25.04
CA LEU A 371 -8.00 -6.14 23.70
C LEU A 371 -6.54 -6.60 23.54
N THR A 372 -5.69 -6.31 24.53
CA THR A 372 -4.22 -6.51 24.44
C THR A 372 -3.86 -7.96 24.13
N GLN A 373 -4.48 -8.92 24.81
CA GLN A 373 -4.21 -10.35 24.60
C GLN A 373 -4.49 -10.80 23.15
N TYR A 374 -5.46 -10.20 22.46
CA TYR A 374 -5.84 -10.62 21.11
C TYR A 374 -4.82 -10.14 20.07
N ILE A 375 -4.31 -8.91 20.22
CA ILE A 375 -3.25 -8.40 19.35
C ILE A 375 -1.93 -9.13 19.63
N GLU A 376 -1.61 -9.48 20.87
CA GLU A 376 -0.40 -10.24 21.23
C GLU A 376 -0.42 -11.67 20.68
N VAL A 377 -1.54 -12.39 20.83
CA VAL A 377 -1.72 -13.73 20.25
C VAL A 377 -1.54 -13.68 18.74
N ARG A 378 -2.17 -12.70 18.09
CA ARG A 378 -2.09 -12.55 16.64
C ARG A 378 -0.69 -12.14 16.17
N SER A 379 -0.02 -11.24 16.88
CA SER A 379 1.37 -10.82 16.62
C SER A 379 2.32 -12.03 16.67
N ARG A 380 2.19 -12.88 17.69
CA ARG A 380 2.96 -14.14 17.80
C ARG A 380 2.71 -15.09 16.63
N GLN A 381 1.46 -15.32 16.25
CA GLN A 381 1.14 -16.17 15.09
C GLN A 381 1.79 -15.66 13.80
N MET A 382 1.80 -14.34 13.58
CA MET A 382 2.45 -13.73 12.42
C MET A 382 3.97 -13.92 12.46
N ALA A 383 4.60 -13.75 13.63
CA ALA A 383 6.04 -13.97 13.81
C ALA A 383 6.42 -15.44 13.57
N GLU A 384 5.66 -16.39 14.14
CA GLU A 384 5.85 -17.85 13.96
C GLU A 384 5.69 -18.28 12.50
N SER A 385 4.91 -17.54 11.70
CA SER A 385 4.71 -17.83 10.29
C SER A 385 5.83 -17.29 9.38
N GLY A 386 6.82 -16.57 9.92
CA GLY A 386 7.93 -16.01 9.14
C GLY A 386 7.67 -14.62 8.59
N SER A 387 6.75 -13.87 9.20
CA SER A 387 6.65 -12.42 8.96
C SER A 387 7.98 -11.75 9.27
N SER A 388 8.30 -10.70 8.49
CA SER A 388 9.50 -9.93 8.78
C SER A 388 9.37 -9.22 10.13
N LEU A 389 10.50 -8.95 10.77
CA LEU A 389 10.54 -8.15 12.00
C LEU A 389 10.81 -6.68 11.67
N ILE A 390 10.50 -5.80 12.61
CA ILE A 390 10.73 -4.37 12.45
C ILE A 390 12.25 -4.07 12.49
N PRO A 391 12.79 -3.24 11.58
CA PRO A 391 14.23 -2.97 11.58
C PRO A 391 14.66 -2.09 12.76
N THR A 392 15.87 -2.32 13.25
CA THR A 392 16.50 -1.53 14.32
C THR A 392 16.54 -0.04 14.00
N LEU A 393 16.86 0.29 12.74
CA LEU A 393 16.88 1.68 12.26
C LEU A 393 15.49 2.33 12.40
N SER A 394 14.42 1.56 12.22
CA SER A 394 13.07 2.06 12.38
C SER A 394 12.67 2.30 13.82
N LEU A 395 13.10 1.41 14.73
CA LEU A 395 12.89 1.59 16.16
C LEU A 395 13.57 2.86 16.67
N ILE A 396 14.86 3.01 16.37
CA ILE A 396 15.65 4.19 16.73
C ILE A 396 15.03 5.46 16.16
N ARG A 397 14.64 5.46 14.87
CA ARG A 397 14.04 6.64 14.25
C ARG A 397 12.70 7.02 14.90
N THR A 398 11.92 6.02 15.30
CA THR A 398 10.63 6.25 15.97
C THR A 398 10.85 6.91 17.34
N LEU A 399 11.83 6.45 18.12
CA LEU A 399 12.20 7.07 19.40
C LEU A 399 12.70 8.51 19.24
N GLN A 400 13.60 8.76 18.28
CA GLN A 400 14.11 10.11 17.99
C GLN A 400 12.99 11.12 17.75
N ILE A 401 11.92 10.69 17.07
CA ILE A 401 10.77 11.54 16.76
C ILE A 401 9.87 11.71 17.98
N LEU A 402 9.45 10.62 18.62
CA LEU A 402 8.48 10.68 19.73
C LEU A 402 9.04 11.40 20.97
N MET A 403 10.35 11.28 21.20
CA MET A 403 11.03 11.95 22.32
C MET A 403 11.32 13.44 22.06
N ASP A 404 10.97 13.99 20.88
CA ASP A 404 11.06 15.42 20.55
C ASP A 404 9.67 16.03 20.22
N PRO A 405 8.78 16.17 21.22
CA PRO A 405 7.46 16.75 21.03
C PRO A 405 7.51 18.22 20.55
N THR A 406 8.58 18.96 20.87
CA THR A 406 8.76 20.36 20.47
C THR A 406 8.89 20.48 18.95
N THR A 407 9.74 19.65 18.33
CA THR A 407 9.86 19.63 16.87
C THR A 407 8.59 19.14 16.19
N ILE A 408 7.89 18.16 16.77
CA ILE A 408 6.59 17.68 16.28
C ILE A 408 5.59 18.84 16.20
N ARG A 409 5.35 19.54 17.32
CA ARG A 409 4.39 20.67 17.38
C ARG A 409 4.73 21.77 16.39
N ARG A 410 5.99 22.21 16.35
CA ARG A 410 6.46 23.25 15.41
C ARG A 410 6.15 22.90 13.96
N ARG A 411 6.46 21.66 13.54
CA ARG A 411 6.25 21.19 12.16
C ARG A 411 4.77 20.99 11.83
N LEU A 412 3.94 20.57 12.79
CA LEU A 412 2.49 20.45 12.62
C LEU A 412 1.83 21.82 12.43
N THR A 413 2.18 22.82 13.26
CA THR A 413 1.67 24.18 13.12
C THR A 413 1.99 24.75 11.74
N HIS A 414 3.23 24.59 11.29
CA HIS A 414 3.64 25.03 9.96
C HIS A 414 2.90 24.28 8.83
N LEU A 415 2.82 22.95 8.91
CA LEU A 415 2.07 22.12 7.95
C LEU A 415 0.60 22.54 7.86
N ARG A 416 -0.05 22.81 8.99
CA ARG A 416 -1.45 23.28 9.06
C ARG A 416 -1.61 24.59 8.28
N ASN A 417 -0.71 25.54 8.50
CA ASN A 417 -0.73 26.86 7.84
C ASN A 417 -0.51 26.74 6.34
N VAL A 418 0.51 25.98 5.92
CA VAL A 418 0.78 25.68 4.50
C VAL A 418 -0.43 25.03 3.85
N SER A 419 -1.03 24.04 4.50
CA SER A 419 -2.18 23.28 3.94
C SER A 419 -3.44 24.13 3.78
N ARG A 420 -3.74 24.99 4.77
CA ARG A 420 -4.84 25.97 4.67
C ARG A 420 -4.60 26.95 3.52
N PHE A 421 -3.39 27.50 3.41
CA PHE A 421 -3.05 28.48 2.37
C PHE A 421 -3.12 27.89 0.96
N VAL A 422 -2.54 26.69 0.75
CA VAL A 422 -2.56 26.02 -0.56
C VAL A 422 -4.00 25.71 -0.98
N SER A 423 -4.79 25.10 -0.09
CA SER A 423 -6.18 24.72 -0.42
C SER A 423 -7.06 25.93 -0.71
N SER A 424 -7.02 26.98 0.12
CA SER A 424 -7.80 28.21 -0.10
C SER A 424 -7.40 28.93 -1.39
N THR A 425 -6.10 28.97 -1.70
CA THR A 425 -5.59 29.60 -2.92
C THR A 425 -6.03 28.85 -4.18
N LEU A 426 -5.99 27.53 -4.18
CA LEU A 426 -6.47 26.71 -5.30
C LEU A 426 -7.98 26.89 -5.51
N VAL A 427 -8.77 26.90 -4.44
CA VAL A 427 -10.22 27.18 -4.52
C VAL A 427 -10.48 28.57 -5.08
N ALA A 428 -9.78 29.60 -4.60
CA ALA A 428 -9.92 30.98 -5.08
C ALA A 428 -9.55 31.13 -6.58
N LYS A 429 -8.59 30.33 -7.06
CA LYS A 429 -8.22 30.23 -8.49
C LYS A 429 -9.22 29.44 -9.33
N GLY A 430 -10.24 28.82 -8.73
CA GLY A 430 -11.29 28.08 -9.44
C GLY A 430 -11.01 26.59 -9.67
N TYR A 431 -10.00 26.03 -8.99
CA TYR A 431 -9.79 24.57 -8.99
C TYR A 431 -10.88 23.88 -8.17
N CYS A 432 -11.32 22.70 -8.63
CA CYS A 432 -12.14 21.80 -7.82
C CYS A 432 -11.21 21.02 -6.90
N VAL A 433 -11.29 21.29 -5.60
CA VAL A 433 -10.40 20.70 -4.59
C VAL A 433 -11.22 19.92 -3.57
N SER A 434 -10.73 18.74 -3.21
CA SER A 434 -11.19 17.94 -2.07
C SER A 434 -10.07 17.94 -1.02
N THR A 435 -10.40 18.38 0.19
CA THR A 435 -9.51 18.35 1.36
C THR A 435 -10.26 18.83 2.60
N THR A 436 -9.87 18.30 3.75
CA THR A 436 -10.17 18.89 5.04
C THR A 436 -9.20 20.05 5.33
N PRO A 437 -9.68 21.25 5.73
CA PRO A 437 -8.80 22.38 6.02
C PRO A 437 -7.72 22.05 7.06
N GLY A 438 -6.46 22.30 6.68
CA GLY A 438 -5.28 22.02 7.50
C GLY A 438 -4.75 20.59 7.39
N ALA A 439 -5.42 19.69 6.67
CA ALA A 439 -4.93 18.34 6.41
C ALA A 439 -3.78 18.35 5.39
N PRO A 440 -2.80 17.43 5.50
CA PRO A 440 -1.62 17.42 4.65
C PRO A 440 -1.88 17.00 3.19
N ILE A 441 -3.10 16.61 2.83
CA ILE A 441 -3.43 16.14 1.49
C ILE A 441 -4.46 17.07 0.87
N CYS A 442 -4.14 17.60 -0.30
CA CYS A 442 -5.03 18.43 -1.12
C CYS A 442 -5.21 17.76 -2.49
N ALA A 443 -6.43 17.31 -2.81
CA ALA A 443 -6.72 16.62 -4.06
C ALA A 443 -7.41 17.54 -5.07
N ILE A 444 -6.76 17.81 -6.21
CA ILE A 444 -7.35 18.52 -7.34
C ILE A 444 -8.13 17.51 -8.19
N ILE A 445 -9.43 17.74 -8.37
CA ILE A 445 -10.31 16.86 -9.15
C ILE A 445 -10.31 17.28 -10.63
N PHE A 446 -10.15 16.31 -11.51
CA PHE A 446 -10.13 16.46 -12.96
C PHE A 446 -11.37 15.80 -13.59
N ASP A 447 -11.70 16.20 -14.81
CA ASP A 447 -12.88 15.68 -15.54
C ASP A 447 -12.63 14.30 -16.19
N ASN A 448 -11.38 13.93 -16.45
CA ASN A 448 -11.03 12.68 -17.10
C ASN A 448 -9.58 12.24 -16.81
N VAL A 449 -9.34 10.94 -16.95
CA VAL A 449 -8.04 10.31 -16.63
C VAL A 449 -6.93 10.82 -17.54
N LYS A 450 -7.20 11.06 -18.83
CA LYS A 450 -6.18 11.57 -19.77
C LYS A 450 -5.61 12.90 -19.28
N ARG A 451 -6.44 13.81 -18.74
CA ARG A 451 -5.95 15.10 -18.24
C ARG A 451 -5.08 14.94 -17.00
N VAL A 452 -5.39 14.00 -16.10
CA VAL A 452 -4.50 13.66 -14.98
C VAL A 452 -3.15 13.19 -15.51
N LEU A 453 -3.12 12.31 -16.52
CA LEU A 453 -1.87 11.81 -17.10
C LEU A 453 -1.04 12.92 -17.76
N ASP A 454 -1.68 13.77 -18.54
CA ASP A 454 -1.02 14.93 -19.15
C ASP A 454 -0.46 15.85 -18.06
N PHE A 455 -1.24 16.13 -17.00
CA PHE A 455 -0.81 16.97 -15.89
C PHE A 455 0.42 16.39 -15.18
N LEU A 456 0.44 15.09 -14.90
CA LEU A 456 1.61 14.44 -14.27
C LEU A 456 2.84 14.45 -15.17
N ARG A 457 2.65 14.24 -16.48
CA ARG A 457 3.75 14.24 -17.46
C ARG A 457 4.37 15.63 -17.60
N VAL A 458 3.54 16.63 -17.91
CA VAL A 458 3.95 18.04 -18.10
C VAL A 458 4.44 18.63 -16.78
N GLY A 459 3.80 18.31 -15.66
CA GLY A 459 4.22 18.70 -14.32
C GLY A 459 5.65 18.30 -14.06
N ARG A 460 5.98 17.03 -14.28
CA ARG A 460 7.34 16.52 -14.08
C ARG A 460 8.35 17.16 -15.04
N GLU A 461 7.98 17.33 -16.32
CA GLU A 461 8.83 18.03 -17.31
C GLU A 461 9.12 19.48 -16.88
N SER A 462 8.18 20.10 -16.16
CA SER A 462 8.24 21.46 -15.61
C SER A 462 8.84 21.55 -14.21
N GLY A 463 9.25 20.43 -13.60
CA GLY A 463 9.85 20.42 -12.25
C GLY A 463 8.89 20.15 -11.08
N LEU A 464 7.67 19.68 -11.32
CA LEU A 464 6.66 19.38 -10.30
C LEU A 464 6.32 17.88 -10.27
N LEU A 465 6.43 17.25 -9.10
CA LEU A 465 6.12 15.83 -8.91
C LEU A 465 4.91 15.64 -8.00
N CYS A 466 3.81 15.14 -8.58
CA CYS A 466 2.56 14.85 -7.84
C CYS A 466 2.15 13.37 -7.93
N CYS A 467 1.15 12.97 -7.15
CA CYS A 467 0.52 11.64 -7.25
C CYS A 467 -0.82 11.73 -7.98
N GLY A 468 -1.06 10.88 -8.98
CA GLY A 468 -2.38 10.78 -9.62
C GLY A 468 -3.14 9.56 -9.17
N ALA A 469 -4.46 9.69 -9.03
CA ALA A 469 -5.36 8.59 -8.71
C ALA A 469 -6.60 8.61 -9.63
N ALA A 470 -7.07 7.42 -9.97
CA ALA A 470 -8.29 7.19 -10.74
C ALA A 470 -8.96 5.91 -10.23
N TYR A 471 -10.16 5.59 -10.73
CA TYR A 471 -10.84 4.34 -10.41
C TYR A 471 -9.91 3.13 -10.53
N PRO A 472 -9.98 2.12 -9.66
CA PRO A 472 -10.85 1.99 -8.50
C PRO A 472 -10.31 2.74 -7.28
N ALA A 473 -9.08 3.26 -7.35
CA ALA A 473 -8.45 3.93 -6.22
C ALA A 473 -9.15 5.24 -5.89
N ALA A 474 -9.87 5.83 -6.84
CA ALA A 474 -10.75 6.98 -6.64
C ALA A 474 -12.12 6.74 -7.32
N PRO A 475 -13.20 7.41 -6.90
CA PRO A 475 -14.50 7.35 -7.57
C PRO A 475 -14.46 7.51 -9.09
N ARG A 476 -15.34 6.79 -9.80
CA ARG A 476 -15.48 6.89 -11.27
C ARG A 476 -15.88 8.31 -11.67
N GLY A 477 -15.29 8.80 -12.76
CA GLY A 477 -15.59 10.15 -13.28
C GLY A 477 -14.96 11.30 -12.48
N ALA A 478 -14.29 11.01 -11.36
CA ALA A 478 -13.59 12.00 -10.55
C ALA A 478 -12.11 11.61 -10.33
N PRO A 479 -11.31 11.40 -11.40
CA PRO A 479 -9.87 11.21 -11.26
C PRO A 479 -9.23 12.49 -10.70
N ARG A 480 -8.12 12.35 -9.99
CA ARG A 480 -7.54 13.46 -9.23
C ARG A 480 -6.02 13.42 -9.18
N VAL A 481 -5.43 14.59 -8.93
CA VAL A 481 -4.02 14.74 -8.57
C VAL A 481 -3.96 15.14 -7.11
N ARG A 482 -3.29 14.33 -6.31
CA ARG A 482 -3.07 14.52 -4.88
C ARG A 482 -1.75 15.27 -4.67
N LEU A 483 -1.84 16.38 -3.95
CA LEU A 483 -0.73 17.15 -3.43
C LEU A 483 -0.53 16.73 -1.98
N SER A 484 0.59 16.08 -1.69
CA SER A 484 1.01 15.73 -0.34
C SER A 484 1.93 16.83 0.18
N LEU A 485 1.42 17.62 1.13
CA LEU A 485 2.10 18.75 1.73
C LEU A 485 2.94 18.29 2.93
N THR A 486 4.06 18.97 3.16
CA THR A 486 4.95 18.67 4.27
C THR A 486 5.25 19.90 5.12
N GLY A 487 5.44 19.70 6.42
CA GLY A 487 5.93 20.68 7.38
C GLY A 487 7.37 21.11 7.14
N ALA A 488 8.07 20.53 6.16
CA ALA A 488 9.37 21.00 5.68
C ALA A 488 9.29 22.01 4.51
N HIS A 489 8.10 22.27 3.95
CA HIS A 489 7.98 23.27 2.88
C HIS A 489 8.36 24.66 3.37
N THR A 490 9.22 25.36 2.66
CA THR A 490 9.38 26.82 2.82
C THR A 490 8.23 27.56 2.14
N TRP A 491 8.00 28.83 2.48
CA TRP A 491 6.99 29.63 1.77
C TRP A 491 7.37 29.85 0.31
N GLU A 492 8.66 29.88 0.00
CA GLU A 492 9.19 29.91 -1.36
C GLU A 492 8.83 28.64 -2.14
N ASP A 493 8.93 27.46 -1.50
CA ASP A 493 8.47 26.20 -2.10
C ASP A 493 6.95 26.25 -2.38
N VAL A 494 6.16 26.82 -1.47
CA VAL A 494 4.70 26.95 -1.62
C VAL A 494 4.33 27.86 -2.78
N ASP A 495 4.97 29.02 -2.88
CA ASP A 495 4.77 29.96 -3.99
C ASP A 495 5.15 29.33 -5.34
N GLU A 496 6.28 28.63 -5.39
CA GLU A 496 6.71 27.92 -6.59
C GLU A 496 5.73 26.80 -6.97
N MET A 497 5.28 26.01 -5.98
CA MET A 497 4.30 24.94 -6.17
C MET A 497 3.04 25.44 -6.87
N LEU A 498 2.45 26.52 -6.34
CA LEU A 498 1.22 27.10 -6.87
C LEU A 498 1.43 27.68 -8.28
N ARG A 499 2.59 28.26 -8.55
CA ARG A 499 2.98 28.74 -9.88
C ARG A 499 3.10 27.59 -10.88
N LEU A 500 3.78 26.51 -10.51
CA LEU A 500 3.96 25.33 -11.35
C LEU A 500 2.63 24.62 -11.62
N ILE A 501 1.79 24.46 -10.60
CA ILE A 501 0.43 23.91 -10.77
C ILE A 501 -0.34 24.73 -11.79
N ASP A 502 -0.32 26.06 -11.70
CA ASP A 502 -1.06 26.94 -12.62
C ASP A 502 -0.53 26.89 -14.05
N GLN A 503 0.80 26.88 -14.21
CA GLN A 503 1.46 26.71 -15.50
C GLN A 503 1.03 25.40 -16.17
N VAL A 504 1.17 24.29 -15.46
CA VAL A 504 0.89 22.94 -15.97
C VAL A 504 -0.60 22.78 -16.26
N ALA A 505 -1.46 23.27 -15.39
CA ALA A 505 -2.91 23.18 -15.56
C ALA A 505 -3.39 23.92 -16.83
N ARG A 506 -2.82 25.10 -17.13
CA ARG A 506 -3.12 25.85 -18.35
C ARG A 506 -2.66 25.10 -19.60
N GLU A 507 -1.45 24.54 -19.57
CA GLU A 507 -0.89 23.80 -20.70
C GLU A 507 -1.72 22.56 -21.07
N VAL A 508 -2.22 21.83 -20.06
CA VAL A 508 -3.04 20.63 -20.28
C VAL A 508 -4.54 20.93 -20.43
N GLY A 509 -4.92 22.21 -20.43
CA GLY A 509 -6.28 22.67 -20.67
C GLY A 509 -7.29 22.32 -19.55
N VAL A 510 -6.89 22.46 -18.29
CA VAL A 510 -7.81 22.39 -17.15
C VAL A 510 -8.81 23.56 -17.23
N LYS A 511 -10.12 23.25 -17.22
CA LYS A 511 -11.20 24.24 -17.36
C LYS A 511 -11.51 24.92 -16.02
N GLY A 512 -12.08 26.13 -16.08
CA GLY A 512 -12.63 26.83 -14.90
C GLY A 512 -11.62 27.65 -14.08
N ILE A 513 -10.34 27.67 -14.49
CA ILE A 513 -9.29 28.41 -13.80
C ILE A 513 -9.42 29.92 -14.08
N ARG A 514 -9.39 30.72 -13.02
CA ARG A 514 -9.45 32.19 -13.05
C ARG A 514 -8.04 32.79 -12.92
N ASN A 515 -7.81 33.91 -13.59
CA ASN A 515 -6.65 34.77 -13.30
C ASN A 515 -6.91 35.53 -11.98
N ALA A 516 -6.66 34.90 -10.84
CA ALA A 516 -6.69 35.60 -9.55
C ALA A 516 -5.46 36.51 -9.42
N ARG A 517 -5.64 37.72 -8.85
CA ARG A 517 -4.51 38.55 -8.38
C ARG A 517 -3.74 37.76 -7.33
N ARG A 518 -2.42 37.94 -7.27
CA ARG A 518 -1.50 37.26 -6.33
C ARG A 518 -2.05 37.43 -4.91
N ALA A 519 -2.55 36.35 -4.29
CA ALA A 519 -2.89 36.36 -2.87
C ALA A 519 -1.59 36.60 -2.11
N SER A 520 -1.56 37.57 -1.20
CA SER A 520 -0.37 37.81 -0.39
C SER A 520 -0.25 36.66 0.62
N SER A 521 0.95 36.12 0.83
CA SER A 521 1.21 35.05 1.81
C SER A 521 0.96 35.47 3.26
N ARG A 522 0.60 36.74 3.51
CA ARG A 522 0.46 37.34 4.84
C ARG A 522 -0.98 37.45 5.35
N ASP A 523 -1.98 37.16 4.52
CA ASP A 523 -3.39 37.20 4.91
C ASP A 523 -3.86 35.82 5.42
N VAL A 524 -3.12 35.24 6.36
CA VAL A 524 -3.61 34.07 7.12
C VAL A 524 -4.59 34.59 8.15
N ASP A 525 -5.84 34.11 8.13
CA ASP A 525 -6.84 34.49 9.12
C ASP A 525 -6.38 34.04 10.53
N THR A 526 -5.93 35.00 11.33
CA THR A 526 -5.42 34.81 12.70
C THR A 526 -6.54 34.75 13.75
N ASN A 527 -7.81 34.82 13.34
CA ASN A 527 -8.96 34.83 14.25
C ASN A 527 -9.50 33.44 14.64
N ASP A 528 -8.78 32.36 14.30
CA ASP A 528 -9.06 31.01 14.80
C ASP A 528 -8.60 30.91 16.27
N PRO A 529 -9.48 30.60 17.25
CA PRO A 529 -9.12 30.53 18.67
C PRO A 529 -8.06 29.46 18.98
N ALA A 530 -7.83 28.47 18.08
CA ALA A 530 -6.74 27.52 18.18
C ALA A 530 -5.36 28.09 17.78
N CYS A 531 -5.31 29.26 17.12
CA CYS A 531 -4.07 29.97 16.80
C CYS A 531 -3.66 30.94 17.92
N GLN A 532 -4.63 31.49 18.66
CA GLN A 532 -4.39 32.43 19.76
C GLN A 532 -3.92 31.74 21.06
N LYS A 533 -4.26 30.46 21.27
CA LYS A 533 -3.80 29.71 22.45
C LYS A 533 -2.33 29.27 22.39
N ASP A 534 -1.75 29.18 21.19
CA ASP A 534 -0.39 28.66 21.01
C ASP A 534 0.68 29.75 21.19
N ASP A 535 0.43 31.01 20.81
CA ASP A 535 1.42 32.10 21.00
C ASP A 535 1.63 32.45 22.50
N ASP A 536 0.59 32.40 23.32
CA ASP A 536 0.67 32.70 24.76
C ASP A 536 1.19 31.51 25.58
N SER A 537 1.04 30.27 25.11
CA SER A 537 1.53 29.08 25.81
C SER A 537 2.93 28.63 25.37
N ALA A 538 3.31 28.85 24.11
CA ALA A 538 4.66 28.56 23.61
C ALA A 538 5.74 29.44 24.28
N SER A 539 5.41 30.68 24.64
CA SER A 539 6.34 31.59 25.33
C SER A 539 6.55 31.28 26.81
N SER A 540 5.63 30.52 27.44
CA SER A 540 5.68 30.13 28.86
C SER A 540 6.28 28.74 29.12
N LEU A 541 6.28 27.85 28.12
CA LEU A 541 6.88 26.51 28.18
C LEU A 541 8.36 26.48 27.75
N ASP A 542 8.88 27.61 27.26
CA ASP A 542 10.28 27.77 26.80
C ASP A 542 11.31 27.89 27.96
N ARG A 543 10.88 27.71 29.22
CA ARG A 543 11.74 27.83 30.42
C ARG A 543 11.86 26.57 31.28
N SER A 544 11.49 25.39 30.76
CA SER A 544 11.81 24.11 31.42
C SER A 544 12.63 23.13 30.57
N ALA A 545 13.18 23.55 29.42
CA ALA A 545 14.13 22.77 28.63
C ALA A 545 15.54 22.80 29.25
N ALA A 546 15.66 22.34 30.50
CA ALA A 546 16.92 22.19 31.20
C ALA A 546 16.86 20.99 32.17
N SER A 547 16.87 19.78 31.61
CA SER A 547 17.51 18.62 32.23
C SER A 547 18.10 17.76 31.10
N GLY A 548 19.40 17.96 30.85
CA GLY A 548 20.09 17.45 29.68
C GLY A 548 20.44 15.98 29.79
N THR A 549 19.61 15.15 29.18
CA THR A 549 20.07 13.88 28.61
C THR A 549 19.85 14.00 27.12
N ASP A 550 20.93 13.94 26.33
CA ASP A 550 20.83 13.91 24.88
C ASP A 550 19.94 12.71 24.47
N ILE A 551 18.85 12.96 23.73
CA ILE A 551 17.89 11.94 23.27
C ILE A 551 18.65 10.76 22.63
N ASN A 552 19.65 11.06 21.81
CA ASN A 552 20.45 10.05 21.14
C ASN A 552 21.32 9.25 22.11
N THR A 553 21.81 9.87 23.18
CA THR A 553 22.51 9.18 24.28
C THR A 553 21.57 8.21 25.02
N SER A 554 20.33 8.63 25.33
CA SER A 554 19.32 7.75 25.95
C SER A 554 18.97 6.56 25.06
N ILE A 555 18.79 6.79 23.75
CA ILE A 555 18.53 5.71 22.79
C ILE A 555 19.71 4.74 22.70
N ARG A 556 20.95 5.25 22.67
CA ARG A 556 22.16 4.41 22.66
C ARG A 556 22.29 3.55 23.92
N ALA A 557 21.82 4.03 25.07
CA ALA A 557 21.81 3.26 26.31
C ALA A 557 20.84 2.07 26.27
N LEU A 558 19.79 2.12 25.44
CA LEU A 558 18.85 1.01 25.21
C LEU A 558 19.39 -0.03 24.20
N CYS A 559 20.35 0.36 23.37
CA CYS A 559 20.91 -0.53 22.36
C CYS A 559 21.71 -1.67 23.03
N CYS A 560 21.47 -2.90 22.60
CA CYS A 560 22.30 -4.02 23.07
C CYS A 560 23.78 -3.80 22.74
N ALA A 561 24.66 -4.42 23.54
CA ALA A 561 26.09 -4.43 23.25
C ALA A 561 26.34 -4.94 21.82
N PRO A 562 27.32 -4.37 21.09
CA PRO A 562 27.64 -4.81 19.74
C PRO A 562 27.81 -6.33 19.70
N SER A 563 27.02 -7.01 18.86
CA SER A 563 27.12 -8.47 18.76
C SER A 563 28.55 -8.86 18.37
N PRO A 564 29.20 -9.81 19.05
CA PRO A 564 30.51 -10.32 18.67
C PRO A 564 30.41 -11.26 17.46
N ILE A 565 29.75 -10.81 16.39
CA ILE A 565 29.91 -11.30 15.02
C ILE A 565 29.59 -10.10 14.11
N ALA A 566 30.59 -9.28 13.83
CA ALA A 566 30.72 -8.78 12.47
C ALA A 566 32.02 -9.39 11.97
N SER A 567 31.92 -10.54 11.31
CA SER A 567 33.01 -11.02 10.47
C SER A 567 33.50 -9.84 9.60
N GLY A 568 34.78 -9.82 9.19
CA GLY A 568 35.25 -8.80 8.24
C GLY A 568 34.37 -8.73 6.97
N GLN A 569 33.63 -9.80 6.67
CA GLN A 569 32.63 -9.88 5.61
C GLN A 569 31.34 -9.11 5.92
N SER A 570 30.76 -9.25 7.11
CA SER A 570 29.57 -8.48 7.53
C SER A 570 29.85 -6.97 7.52
N ALA A 571 31.04 -6.54 7.96
CA ALA A 571 31.46 -5.14 7.89
C ALA A 571 31.47 -4.59 6.45
N ARG A 572 32.01 -5.36 5.49
CA ARG A 572 32.02 -4.98 4.06
C ARG A 572 30.61 -4.88 3.48
N LEU A 573 29.70 -5.78 3.86
CA LEU A 573 28.31 -5.72 3.41
C LEU A 573 27.59 -4.49 3.97
N ARG A 574 27.79 -4.19 5.26
CA ARG A 574 27.19 -3.02 5.93
C ARG A 574 27.66 -1.70 5.33
N GLN A 575 28.90 -1.63 4.86
CA GLN A 575 29.41 -0.46 4.12
C GLN A 575 28.56 -0.12 2.89
N ALA A 576 27.99 -1.12 2.20
CA ALA A 576 27.10 -0.87 1.06
C ALA A 576 25.80 -0.15 1.50
N GLY A 577 25.26 -0.51 2.66
CA GLY A 577 24.14 0.18 3.28
C GLY A 577 24.49 1.61 3.68
N GLU A 578 25.64 1.83 4.32
CA GLU A 578 26.09 3.16 4.76
C GLU A 578 26.28 4.12 3.57
N ASN A 579 26.90 3.63 2.50
CA ASN A 579 27.13 4.41 1.28
C ASN A 579 25.82 4.90 0.65
N VAL A 580 24.75 4.11 0.76
CA VAL A 580 23.41 4.45 0.25
C VAL A 580 22.64 5.32 1.24
N PHE A 581 22.82 5.12 2.54
CA PHE A 581 22.13 5.87 3.59
C PHE A 581 22.37 7.37 3.50
N GLY A 582 23.60 7.81 3.23
CA GLY A 582 23.93 9.24 3.12
C GLY A 582 23.13 9.99 2.07
N LYS A 583 22.77 9.31 0.97
CA LYS A 583 22.04 9.89 -0.17
C LYS A 583 20.53 9.69 -0.07
N HIS A 584 20.08 8.53 0.39
CA HIS A 584 18.67 8.14 0.35
C HIS A 584 17.96 8.19 1.70
N GLY A 585 18.69 8.36 2.81
CA GLY A 585 18.15 8.21 4.16
C GLY A 585 17.47 6.84 4.34
N LEU A 586 16.39 6.79 5.13
CA LEU A 586 15.55 5.59 5.27
C LEU A 586 14.48 5.47 4.16
N GLY A 587 14.18 6.55 3.44
CA GLY A 587 13.65 6.54 2.07
C GLY A 587 12.30 5.88 1.76
N ALA A 588 11.53 5.41 2.74
CA ALA A 588 10.35 4.58 2.47
C ALA A 588 9.05 5.34 2.15
N ALA A 589 9.03 6.68 2.25
CA ALA A 589 7.89 7.62 2.37
C ALA A 589 6.75 7.60 1.32
N GLY A 590 6.36 6.44 0.80
CA GLY A 590 5.29 6.22 -0.15
C GLY A 590 5.46 4.92 -0.93
N PRO A 591 4.39 4.42 -1.56
CA PRO A 591 4.48 3.25 -2.42
C PRO A 591 5.21 3.59 -3.71
N ARG A 592 6.07 2.66 -4.13
CA ARG A 592 6.94 2.78 -5.31
C ARG A 592 6.21 3.23 -6.58
N TRP A 593 4.96 2.81 -6.77
CA TRP A 593 4.14 3.12 -7.94
C TRP A 593 3.63 4.55 -8.00
N MET A 594 3.36 5.17 -6.85
CA MET A 594 2.89 6.56 -6.78
C MET A 594 4.06 7.52 -6.69
N TYR A 595 5.06 7.12 -5.92
CA TYR A 595 6.16 7.97 -5.51
C TYR A 595 7.33 7.91 -6.50
N GLY A 596 7.81 6.70 -6.80
CA GLY A 596 8.95 6.44 -7.66
C GLY A 596 9.78 5.28 -7.14
N THR A 597 10.78 4.84 -7.91
CA THR A 597 11.73 3.80 -7.49
C THR A 597 13.11 4.41 -7.31
N SER A 598 13.87 4.01 -6.29
CA SER A 598 15.27 4.46 -6.16
C SER A 598 16.26 3.53 -6.87
N SER A 599 17.43 4.07 -7.24
CA SER A 599 18.45 3.29 -7.95
C SER A 599 18.94 2.03 -7.21
N PRO A 600 19.05 1.98 -5.86
CA PRO A 600 19.38 0.74 -5.14
C PRO A 600 18.41 -0.41 -5.43
N HIS A 601 17.10 -0.13 -5.48
CA HIS A 601 16.10 -1.16 -5.80
C HIS A 601 16.28 -1.69 -7.23
N LEU A 602 16.57 -0.81 -8.19
CA LEU A 602 16.73 -1.21 -9.59
C LEU A 602 17.97 -2.09 -9.79
N ARG A 603 19.10 -1.69 -9.21
CA ARG A 603 20.33 -2.49 -9.26
C ARG A 603 20.15 -3.82 -8.54
N PHE A 604 19.40 -3.82 -7.43
CA PHE A 604 19.09 -5.06 -6.72
C PHE A 604 18.23 -6.02 -7.56
N GLU A 605 17.15 -5.53 -8.15
CA GLU A 605 16.32 -6.33 -9.05
C GLU A 605 17.10 -6.87 -10.25
N GLN A 606 18.00 -6.07 -10.82
CA GLN A 606 18.91 -6.52 -11.89
C GLN A 606 19.85 -7.63 -11.40
N SER A 607 20.43 -7.48 -10.21
CA SER A 607 21.31 -8.48 -9.61
C SER A 607 20.57 -9.80 -9.37
N LEU A 608 19.32 -9.74 -8.88
CA LEU A 608 18.46 -10.92 -8.70
C LEU A 608 18.02 -11.55 -10.03
N ASN A 609 17.72 -10.74 -11.05
CA ASN A 609 17.45 -11.26 -12.39
C ASN A 609 18.66 -12.01 -12.95
N THR A 610 19.88 -11.49 -12.77
CA THR A 610 21.10 -12.21 -13.19
C THR A 610 21.33 -13.47 -12.36
N ALA A 611 21.07 -13.40 -11.05
CA ALA A 611 21.25 -14.53 -10.14
C ALA A 611 20.35 -15.72 -10.48
N VAL A 612 19.05 -15.47 -10.69
CA VAL A 612 18.09 -16.55 -10.95
C VAL A 612 18.39 -17.30 -12.25
N MET A 613 18.98 -16.62 -13.23
CA MET A 613 19.41 -17.25 -14.48
C MET A 613 20.53 -18.28 -14.26
N LYS A 614 21.34 -18.12 -13.19
CA LYS A 614 22.33 -19.12 -12.77
C LYS A 614 21.74 -20.20 -11.87
N TRP A 615 20.64 -19.91 -11.18
CA TRP A 615 19.97 -20.84 -10.27
C TRP A 615 19.07 -21.84 -11.01
N VAL A 616 18.43 -21.40 -12.08
CA VAL A 616 17.55 -22.24 -12.90
C VAL A 616 18.39 -23.17 -13.79
N PRO A 617 18.09 -24.48 -13.83
CA PRO A 617 18.77 -25.43 -14.71
C PRO A 617 18.62 -25.09 -16.19
N GLU A 618 19.63 -25.44 -17.00
CA GLU A 618 19.56 -25.30 -18.46
C GLU A 618 18.38 -26.10 -19.03
N GLN A 619 17.68 -25.51 -20.01
CA GLN A 619 16.54 -26.11 -20.70
C GLN A 619 16.73 -26.04 -22.21
N ARG A 620 15.93 -26.82 -22.96
CA ARG A 620 15.94 -26.83 -24.43
C ARG A 620 15.73 -25.44 -25.03
N SER A 621 14.88 -24.64 -24.39
CA SER A 621 14.74 -23.21 -24.68
C SER A 621 15.40 -22.43 -23.54
N PRO A 622 16.57 -21.81 -23.77
CA PRO A 622 17.24 -21.04 -22.73
C PRO A 622 16.37 -19.85 -22.32
N LEU A 623 16.43 -19.49 -21.05
CA LEU A 623 15.87 -18.25 -20.57
C LEU A 623 16.69 -17.09 -21.14
N GLU A 624 16.02 -16.05 -21.62
CA GLU A 624 16.67 -14.78 -21.93
C GLU A 624 16.50 -13.80 -20.76
N PRO A 625 17.41 -12.83 -20.56
CA PRO A 625 17.26 -11.79 -19.54
C PRO A 625 15.93 -11.02 -19.64
N THR A 626 15.32 -11.00 -20.83
CA THR A 626 14.03 -10.34 -21.08
C THR A 626 12.81 -11.16 -20.63
N ASP A 627 12.98 -12.45 -20.31
CA ASP A 627 11.91 -13.37 -19.90
C ASP A 627 11.68 -13.36 -18.38
N VAL A 628 12.63 -12.81 -17.63
CA VAL A 628 12.63 -12.79 -16.16
C VAL A 628 12.43 -11.38 -15.63
N ALA A 629 11.70 -11.26 -14.52
CA ALA A 629 11.70 -10.05 -13.71
C ALA A 629 11.73 -10.39 -12.23
N THR A 630 12.05 -9.37 -11.42
CA THR A 630 12.04 -9.45 -9.97
C THR A 630 11.15 -8.33 -9.42
N THR A 631 10.43 -8.65 -8.35
CA THR A 631 9.79 -7.66 -7.47
C THR A 631 10.30 -7.81 -6.04
N LEU A 632 10.43 -6.70 -5.35
CA LEU A 632 10.86 -6.64 -3.95
C LEU A 632 9.65 -6.38 -3.05
N PHE A 633 9.70 -6.94 -1.85
CA PHE A 633 8.67 -6.80 -0.82
C PHE A 633 9.31 -6.29 0.47
N THR A 634 8.65 -5.33 1.10
CA THR A 634 9.04 -4.78 2.40
C THR A 634 8.83 -5.77 3.54
N ASP A 635 7.87 -6.67 3.38
CA ASP A 635 7.48 -7.68 4.36
C ASP A 635 7.25 -9.01 3.66
N SER A 636 7.94 -10.05 4.15
CA SER A 636 7.87 -11.41 3.62
C SER A 636 6.45 -11.98 3.64
N ALA A 637 5.71 -11.85 4.74
CA ALA A 637 4.37 -12.42 4.85
C ALA A 637 3.39 -11.72 3.90
N VAL A 638 3.39 -10.38 3.88
CA VAL A 638 2.57 -9.58 2.95
C VAL A 638 2.93 -9.89 1.49
N GLY A 639 4.22 -10.12 1.21
CA GLY A 639 4.69 -10.48 -0.12
C GLY A 639 4.16 -11.83 -0.59
N LEU A 640 4.31 -12.88 0.21
CA LEU A 640 3.84 -14.21 -0.15
C LEU A 640 2.31 -14.27 -0.23
N LEU A 641 1.61 -13.66 0.73
CA LEU A 641 0.16 -13.47 0.71
C LEU A 641 -0.30 -12.83 -0.61
N SER A 642 0.41 -11.79 -1.07
CA SER A 642 0.08 -11.09 -2.32
C SER A 642 0.30 -11.97 -3.55
N ILE A 643 1.36 -12.78 -3.58
CA ILE A 643 1.63 -13.73 -4.67
C ILE A 643 0.50 -14.75 -4.76
N ILE A 644 0.16 -15.38 -3.63
CA ILE A 644 -0.91 -16.39 -3.57
C ILE A 644 -2.24 -15.80 -4.02
N SER A 645 -2.61 -14.64 -3.48
CA SER A 645 -3.88 -13.97 -3.81
C SER A 645 -4.00 -13.65 -5.31
N VAL A 646 -2.94 -13.14 -5.94
CA VAL A 646 -2.92 -12.81 -7.39
C VAL A 646 -2.97 -14.06 -8.27
N CYS A 647 -2.36 -15.16 -7.83
CA CYS A 647 -2.37 -16.43 -8.54
C CYS A 647 -3.73 -17.15 -8.42
N MET A 648 -4.50 -16.87 -7.37
CA MET A 648 -5.83 -17.46 -7.11
C MET A 648 -7.00 -16.74 -7.77
N GLU A 649 -6.73 -15.72 -8.57
CA GLU A 649 -7.75 -14.85 -9.14
C GLU A 649 -8.74 -15.57 -10.07
N PRO A 650 -10.05 -15.25 -10.08
CA PRO A 650 -11.02 -15.89 -10.95
C PRO A 650 -10.78 -15.71 -12.46
N LEU A 651 -11.28 -16.67 -13.23
CA LEU A 651 -11.32 -16.59 -14.70
C LEU A 651 -12.33 -15.52 -15.16
N THR A 652 -12.12 -15.02 -16.38
CA THR A 652 -13.09 -14.09 -16.99
C THR A 652 -14.42 -14.80 -17.29
N PRO A 653 -15.57 -14.09 -17.27
CA PRO A 653 -16.87 -14.69 -17.60
C PRO A 653 -16.90 -15.39 -18.98
N ARG A 654 -16.12 -14.92 -19.95
CA ARG A 654 -16.02 -15.55 -21.28
C ARG A 654 -15.37 -16.93 -21.24
N ARG A 655 -14.35 -17.12 -20.40
CA ARG A 655 -13.65 -18.40 -20.21
C ARG A 655 -14.51 -19.39 -19.42
N VAL A 656 -15.17 -18.91 -18.36
CA VAL A 656 -16.15 -19.72 -17.62
C VAL A 656 -17.25 -20.25 -18.54
N LYS A 657 -17.76 -19.41 -19.46
CA LYS A 657 -18.75 -19.83 -20.47
C LYS A 657 -18.23 -20.89 -21.47
N ARG A 658 -16.91 -21.03 -21.62
CA ARG A 658 -16.28 -22.08 -22.46
C ARG A 658 -16.05 -23.39 -21.70
N GLY A 659 -16.48 -23.47 -20.44
CA GLY A 659 -16.25 -24.61 -19.56
C GLY A 659 -14.84 -24.64 -18.95
N GLU A 660 -14.09 -23.54 -19.02
CA GLU A 660 -12.77 -23.48 -18.40
C GLU A 660 -12.88 -23.29 -16.88
N ARG A 661 -11.98 -23.94 -16.14
CA ARG A 661 -11.89 -23.88 -14.67
C ARG A 661 -10.48 -23.61 -14.21
N HIS A 662 -10.33 -23.19 -12.96
CA HIS A 662 -9.05 -22.95 -12.32
C HIS A 662 -8.93 -23.81 -11.06
N VAL A 663 -7.89 -24.63 -10.99
CA VAL A 663 -7.55 -25.46 -9.84
C VAL A 663 -6.28 -24.90 -9.21
N VAL A 664 -6.30 -24.69 -7.89
CA VAL A 664 -5.18 -24.20 -7.09
C VAL A 664 -4.84 -25.26 -6.07
N LEU A 665 -3.59 -25.72 -6.07
CA LEU A 665 -3.09 -26.72 -5.15
C LEU A 665 -2.21 -26.05 -4.11
N LEU A 666 -2.63 -26.14 -2.85
CA LEU A 666 -1.89 -25.64 -1.70
C LEU A 666 -1.61 -26.80 -0.72
N PRO A 667 -0.41 -26.92 -0.13
CA PRO A 667 -0.12 -27.98 0.82
C PRO A 667 -0.79 -27.69 2.17
N ARG A 668 -1.24 -28.72 2.89
CA ARG A 668 -1.81 -28.55 4.24
C ARG A 668 -0.80 -28.08 5.28
N THR A 669 0.48 -28.27 5.00
CA THR A 669 1.64 -27.83 5.78
C THR A 669 1.98 -26.35 5.56
N ALA A 670 1.27 -25.65 4.66
CA ALA A 670 1.57 -24.26 4.33
C ALA A 670 1.49 -23.32 5.55
N GLY A 671 2.31 -22.28 5.54
CA GLY A 671 2.28 -21.23 6.55
C GLY A 671 1.03 -20.36 6.51
N LEU A 672 0.87 -19.59 7.59
CA LEU A 672 -0.25 -18.68 7.78
C LEU A 672 -0.38 -17.69 6.61
N GLU A 673 0.73 -17.19 6.10
CA GLU A 673 0.81 -16.27 4.97
C GLU A 673 0.20 -16.84 3.66
N VAL A 674 0.25 -18.16 3.47
CA VAL A 674 -0.38 -18.84 2.32
C VAL A 674 -1.87 -19.03 2.55
N ILE A 675 -2.26 -19.43 3.76
CA ILE A 675 -3.67 -19.56 4.18
C ILE A 675 -4.37 -18.21 4.05
N GLU A 676 -3.72 -17.14 4.48
CA GLU A 676 -4.23 -15.78 4.39
C GLU A 676 -4.21 -15.24 2.98
N GLY A 677 -3.22 -15.59 2.16
CA GLY A 677 -3.24 -15.32 0.72
C GLY A 677 -4.45 -15.94 0.03
N ALA A 678 -4.80 -17.16 0.41
CA ALA A 678 -5.98 -17.86 -0.08
C ALA A 678 -7.29 -17.24 0.44
N ALA A 679 -7.32 -16.79 1.70
CA ALA A 679 -8.47 -16.09 2.27
C ALA A 679 -8.69 -14.70 1.66
N ALA A 680 -7.61 -13.98 1.36
CA ALA A 680 -7.63 -12.67 0.74
C ALA A 680 -8.09 -12.73 -0.74
N ALA A 681 -7.90 -13.88 -1.40
CA ALA A 681 -8.42 -14.10 -2.74
C ALA A 681 -9.96 -14.19 -2.72
N GLN A 682 -10.61 -13.46 -3.63
CA GLN A 682 -12.07 -13.53 -3.74
C GLN A 682 -12.52 -14.94 -4.14
N ARG A 683 -13.31 -15.59 -3.27
CA ARG A 683 -13.95 -16.87 -3.59
C ARG A 683 -14.82 -16.73 -4.83
N HIS A 684 -14.68 -17.65 -5.77
CA HIS A 684 -15.45 -17.65 -7.01
C HIS A 684 -15.63 -19.08 -7.52
N ALA A 685 -16.81 -19.39 -8.07
CA ALA A 685 -17.14 -20.74 -8.55
C ALA A 685 -16.19 -21.28 -9.63
N SER A 686 -15.47 -20.40 -10.35
CA SER A 686 -14.48 -20.81 -11.34
C SER A 686 -13.14 -21.23 -10.75
N THR A 687 -12.92 -21.05 -9.45
CA THR A 687 -11.63 -21.31 -8.80
C THR A 687 -11.82 -22.26 -7.64
N HIS A 688 -11.29 -23.46 -7.80
CA HIS A 688 -11.28 -24.51 -6.80
C HIS A 688 -9.91 -24.54 -6.12
N VAL A 689 -9.90 -24.59 -4.79
CA VAL A 689 -8.67 -24.68 -3.98
C VAL A 689 -8.67 -26.05 -3.32
N GLU A 690 -7.68 -26.85 -3.64
CA GLU A 690 -7.46 -28.17 -3.04
C GLU A 690 -6.26 -28.10 -2.10
N TRP A 691 -6.49 -28.50 -0.85
CA TRP A 691 -5.46 -28.60 0.18
C TRP A 691 -4.91 -30.03 0.23
N TYR A 692 -3.71 -30.25 -0.29
CA TYR A 692 -3.15 -31.59 -0.51
C TYR A 692 -2.17 -32.04 0.57
N ASN A 693 -2.03 -33.37 0.71
CA ASN A 693 -1.01 -34.05 1.49
C ASN A 693 -0.21 -34.98 0.55
N GLY A 694 1.08 -34.73 0.34
CA GLY A 694 1.90 -35.61 -0.51
C GLY A 694 1.53 -35.54 -2.01
N THR A 695 1.29 -36.69 -2.66
CA THR A 695 1.26 -36.81 -4.12
C THR A 695 -0.13 -36.97 -4.76
N ALA A 696 -1.20 -37.18 -3.99
CA ALA A 696 -2.54 -37.39 -4.53
C ALA A 696 -3.29 -36.07 -4.71
N THR A 697 -3.82 -35.82 -5.91
CA THR A 697 -4.60 -34.61 -6.23
C THR A 697 -5.90 -34.98 -6.93
N SER A 698 -6.94 -35.11 -6.12
CA SER A 698 -8.27 -35.56 -6.55
C SER A 698 -8.86 -34.67 -7.67
N SER A 699 -8.57 -33.36 -7.66
CA SER A 699 -9.06 -32.46 -8.70
C SER A 699 -8.40 -32.68 -10.06
N ILE A 700 -7.12 -33.06 -10.08
CA ILE A 700 -6.42 -33.33 -11.35
C ILE A 700 -6.89 -34.66 -11.94
N GLU A 701 -7.03 -35.68 -11.10
CA GLU A 701 -7.57 -36.99 -11.48
C GLU A 701 -9.01 -36.86 -12.01
N ALA A 702 -9.86 -36.11 -11.32
CA ALA A 702 -11.22 -35.81 -11.78
C ALA A 702 -11.21 -35.10 -13.15
N ALA A 703 -10.30 -34.14 -13.35
CA ALA A 703 -10.17 -33.43 -14.63
C ALA A 703 -9.71 -34.29 -15.79
N LYS A 704 -8.92 -35.32 -15.51
CA LYS A 704 -8.59 -36.33 -16.51
C LYS A 704 -9.78 -37.26 -16.78
N ALA A 705 -10.43 -37.74 -15.72
CA ALA A 705 -11.55 -38.69 -15.83
C ALA A 705 -12.74 -38.09 -16.60
N ASP A 706 -13.03 -36.80 -16.43
CA ASP A 706 -14.10 -36.08 -17.13
C ASP A 706 -13.67 -35.48 -18.49
N GLY A 707 -12.41 -35.67 -18.90
CA GLY A 707 -11.88 -35.17 -20.18
C GLY A 707 -11.74 -33.65 -20.28
N SER A 708 -11.74 -32.91 -19.16
CA SER A 708 -11.63 -31.43 -19.15
C SER A 708 -10.27 -30.90 -18.70
N PHE A 709 -9.25 -31.75 -18.65
CA PHE A 709 -7.88 -31.37 -18.31
C PHE A 709 -7.33 -30.27 -19.23
N ASP A 710 -7.66 -30.31 -20.53
CA ASP A 710 -7.33 -29.29 -21.53
C ASP A 710 -8.11 -27.96 -21.37
N LYS A 711 -9.06 -27.90 -20.43
CA LYS A 711 -9.82 -26.70 -20.02
C LYS A 711 -9.50 -26.27 -18.59
N THR A 712 -8.52 -26.90 -17.96
CA THR A 712 -8.15 -26.66 -16.56
C THR A 712 -6.90 -25.82 -16.47
N HIS A 713 -7.03 -24.58 -16.01
CA HIS A 713 -5.89 -23.78 -15.57
C HIS A 713 -5.39 -24.32 -14.23
N LEU A 714 -4.10 -24.58 -14.09
CA LEU A 714 -3.52 -25.16 -12.86
C LEU A 714 -2.55 -24.17 -12.20
N THR A 715 -2.68 -23.97 -10.89
CA THR A 715 -1.72 -23.27 -10.05
C THR A 715 -1.23 -24.20 -8.96
N VAL A 716 0.08 -24.29 -8.76
CA VAL A 716 0.71 -25.15 -7.75
C VAL A 716 1.60 -24.29 -6.86
N PHE A 717 1.40 -24.38 -5.54
CA PHE A 717 2.30 -23.81 -4.55
C PHE A 717 3.17 -24.89 -3.91
N ILE A 718 4.42 -24.55 -3.65
CA ILE A 718 5.46 -25.45 -3.14
C ILE A 718 6.20 -24.71 -2.03
N ASP A 719 6.21 -25.29 -0.82
CA ASP A 719 7.05 -24.82 0.27
C ASP A 719 8.22 -25.79 0.45
N VAL A 720 9.42 -25.40 0.02
CA VAL A 720 10.59 -26.29 0.03
C VAL A 720 10.98 -26.73 1.45
N ARG A 721 10.68 -25.92 2.48
CA ARG A 721 11.04 -26.26 3.87
C ARG A 721 10.00 -27.12 4.55
N ARG A 722 8.72 -26.82 4.34
CA ARG A 722 7.61 -27.50 5.03
C ARG A 722 7.14 -28.75 4.31
N ASP A 723 7.38 -28.82 3.00
CA ASP A 723 6.98 -29.96 2.18
C ASP A 723 8.11 -30.99 2.02
N VAL A 724 9.27 -30.85 2.68
CA VAL A 724 10.33 -31.87 2.70
C VAL A 724 10.36 -32.53 4.07
N GLU A 725 10.13 -33.85 4.13
CA GLU A 725 10.28 -34.63 5.36
C GLU A 725 11.77 -34.80 5.70
N PRO A 726 12.18 -34.60 6.97
CA PRO A 726 13.56 -34.87 7.38
C PRO A 726 13.93 -36.35 7.12
N GLY A 727 14.92 -36.59 6.26
CA GLY A 727 15.49 -37.93 6.02
C GLY A 727 14.88 -38.75 4.87
N THR A 728 13.96 -38.20 4.07
CA THR A 728 13.36 -38.89 2.90
C THR A 728 13.57 -38.10 1.60
N GLU A 729 14.82 -37.69 1.35
CA GLU A 729 15.36 -36.79 0.30
C GLU A 729 14.89 -36.96 -1.17
N LYS A 730 13.85 -37.73 -1.53
CA LYS A 730 13.62 -38.12 -2.93
C LYS A 730 12.22 -38.04 -3.52
N ARG A 731 11.19 -37.52 -2.85
CA ARG A 731 9.86 -37.44 -3.47
C ARG A 731 9.10 -36.20 -3.02
N ARG A 732 8.69 -35.33 -3.96
CA ARG A 732 7.36 -34.68 -3.91
C ARG A 732 6.98 -33.90 -5.17
N LEU A 733 7.89 -33.18 -5.84
CA LEU A 733 7.46 -32.26 -6.89
C LEU A 733 7.27 -32.88 -8.27
N ALA A 734 8.30 -33.57 -8.77
CA ALA A 734 8.17 -34.30 -10.02
C ALA A 734 6.97 -35.26 -9.95
N SER A 735 6.79 -35.99 -8.86
CA SER A 735 5.66 -36.89 -8.67
C SER A 735 4.27 -36.24 -8.74
N LEU A 736 4.13 -34.94 -8.40
CA LEU A 736 2.84 -34.26 -8.47
C LEU A 736 2.41 -34.00 -9.92
N LEU A 737 3.35 -33.66 -10.80
CA LEU A 737 3.08 -33.22 -12.18
C LEU A 737 3.47 -34.24 -13.25
N GLN A 738 4.50 -35.06 -12.99
CA GLN A 738 5.05 -36.08 -13.90
C GLN A 738 4.01 -37.10 -14.40
N PRO A 739 2.99 -37.51 -13.62
CA PRO A 739 1.94 -38.39 -14.14
C PRO A 739 1.03 -37.74 -15.19
N TYR A 740 1.16 -36.43 -15.45
CA TYR A 740 0.24 -35.63 -16.25
C TYR A 740 0.96 -34.99 -17.45
N ASP A 741 0.33 -35.01 -18.62
CA ASP A 741 0.81 -34.26 -19.78
C ASP A 741 0.51 -32.77 -19.59
N THR A 742 1.38 -32.07 -18.86
CA THR A 742 1.23 -30.64 -18.56
C THR A 742 1.16 -29.75 -19.81
N THR A 743 1.53 -30.25 -21.00
CA THR A 743 1.45 -29.49 -22.26
C THR A 743 0.01 -29.29 -22.75
N ALA A 744 -0.92 -30.17 -22.33
CA ALA A 744 -2.34 -30.10 -22.63
C ALA A 744 -3.06 -28.97 -21.87
N LEU A 745 -2.50 -28.51 -20.74
CA LEU A 745 -3.09 -27.43 -19.94
C LEU A 745 -3.15 -26.11 -20.73
N PRO A 746 -4.24 -25.31 -20.59
CA PRO A 746 -4.29 -23.94 -21.06
C PRO A 746 -3.24 -23.03 -20.45
N SER A 747 -2.94 -23.23 -19.17
CA SER A 747 -1.83 -22.58 -18.46
C SER A 747 -1.48 -23.33 -17.18
N LEU A 748 -0.19 -23.29 -16.83
CA LEU A 748 0.33 -23.78 -15.56
C LEU A 748 1.03 -22.62 -14.83
N THR A 749 0.75 -22.42 -13.55
CA THR A 749 1.45 -21.45 -12.68
C THR A 749 2.10 -22.18 -11.53
N ILE A 750 3.39 -21.93 -11.28
CA ILE A 750 4.16 -22.62 -10.24
C ILE A 750 4.76 -21.57 -9.30
N ILE A 751 4.47 -21.70 -8.01
CA ILE A 751 4.94 -20.80 -6.97
C ILE A 751 5.84 -21.61 -6.06
N ILE A 752 7.11 -21.24 -5.99
CA ILE A 752 8.13 -21.90 -5.19
C ILE A 752 8.51 -20.94 -4.07
N SER A 753 8.29 -21.33 -2.83
CA SER A 753 8.71 -20.58 -1.64
C SER A 753 9.81 -21.35 -0.93
N ASP A 754 10.93 -20.70 -0.69
CA ASP A 754 12.01 -21.28 0.11
C ASP A 754 12.76 -20.19 0.88
N GLY A 755 12.87 -20.34 2.20
CA GLY A 755 13.73 -19.49 3.02
C GLY A 755 15.23 -19.78 2.82
N GLY A 756 15.59 -20.89 2.17
CA GLY A 756 16.96 -21.34 1.92
C GLY A 756 17.64 -20.72 0.70
N VAL A 757 16.91 -20.00 -0.17
CA VAL A 757 17.47 -19.50 -1.45
C VAL A 757 18.72 -18.65 -1.25
N LEU A 758 18.68 -17.80 -0.22
CA LEU A 758 19.77 -16.89 0.12
C LEU A 758 20.58 -17.39 1.32
N SER A 759 20.56 -18.68 1.63
CA SER A 759 21.31 -19.28 2.73
C SER A 759 22.28 -20.36 2.27
N THR A 760 22.99 -20.99 3.21
CA THR A 760 23.83 -22.18 2.94
C THR A 760 23.03 -23.42 2.53
N GLN A 761 21.70 -23.37 2.59
CA GLN A 761 20.78 -24.47 2.28
C GLN A 761 20.24 -24.42 0.84
N PHE A 762 20.84 -23.62 -0.04
CA PHE A 762 20.41 -23.45 -1.43
C PHE A 762 20.34 -24.76 -2.24
N GLU A 763 21.06 -25.82 -1.83
CA GLU A 763 21.07 -27.09 -2.56
C GLU A 763 19.67 -27.73 -2.64
N SER A 764 18.87 -27.64 -1.57
CA SER A 764 17.48 -28.11 -1.59
C SER A 764 16.61 -27.33 -2.58
N THR A 765 16.81 -26.01 -2.70
CA THR A 765 16.14 -25.22 -3.75
C THR A 765 16.55 -25.70 -5.14
N ARG A 766 17.85 -25.92 -5.35
CA ARG A 766 18.40 -26.34 -6.65
C ARG A 766 17.83 -27.69 -7.09
N GLU A 767 17.75 -28.66 -6.18
CA GLU A 767 17.13 -29.96 -6.43
C GLU A 767 15.67 -29.81 -6.87
N VAL A 768 14.89 -28.99 -6.17
CA VAL A 768 13.49 -28.71 -6.54
C VAL A 768 13.37 -28.10 -7.94
N LEU A 769 14.27 -27.17 -8.30
CA LEU A 769 14.29 -26.58 -9.64
C LEU A 769 14.67 -27.61 -10.73
N GLN A 770 15.58 -28.54 -10.44
CA GLN A 770 15.96 -29.65 -11.35
C GLN A 770 14.82 -30.64 -11.55
N ASP A 771 14.11 -31.00 -10.48
CA ASP A 771 12.94 -31.86 -10.53
C ASP A 771 11.81 -31.23 -11.38
N LEU A 772 11.58 -29.93 -11.20
CA LEU A 772 10.65 -29.15 -12.00
C LEU A 772 10.98 -29.20 -13.50
N ALA A 773 12.26 -28.94 -13.83
CA ALA A 773 12.73 -28.95 -15.21
C ALA A 773 12.56 -30.32 -15.86
N SER A 774 12.69 -31.39 -15.06
CA SER A 774 12.54 -32.77 -15.50
C SER A 774 11.07 -33.18 -15.69
N ALA A 775 10.17 -32.70 -14.83
CA ALA A 775 8.76 -33.08 -14.85
C ALA A 775 7.90 -32.23 -15.81
N VAL A 776 8.29 -30.98 -16.08
CA VAL A 776 7.52 -30.05 -16.90
C VAL A 776 8.36 -29.59 -18.10
N PRO A 777 8.01 -29.99 -19.34
CA PRO A 777 8.73 -29.57 -20.53
C PRO A 777 8.78 -28.04 -20.66
N ASN A 778 9.99 -27.48 -20.78
CA ASN A 778 10.24 -26.04 -20.83
C ASN A 778 9.57 -25.26 -19.67
N ALA A 779 9.62 -25.82 -18.45
CA ALA A 779 9.02 -25.24 -17.24
C ALA A 779 9.32 -23.74 -17.07
N PHE A 780 10.51 -23.31 -17.47
CA PHE A 780 10.99 -21.96 -17.24
C PHE A 780 10.97 -21.08 -18.50
N GLY A 781 11.12 -21.66 -19.70
CA GLY A 781 11.13 -20.93 -20.97
C GLY A 781 9.79 -20.87 -21.73
N SER A 782 8.74 -21.56 -21.26
CA SER A 782 7.43 -21.60 -21.95
C SER A 782 6.55 -20.39 -21.65
N SER A 783 5.81 -19.89 -22.64
CA SER A 783 4.79 -18.84 -22.42
C SER A 783 3.49 -19.36 -21.78
N LYS A 784 3.25 -20.68 -21.81
CA LYS A 784 2.10 -21.36 -21.16
C LYS A 784 2.36 -21.65 -19.68
N VAL A 785 3.61 -21.84 -19.30
CA VAL A 785 4.03 -22.06 -17.92
C VAL A 785 4.48 -20.73 -17.34
N GLN A 786 4.03 -20.40 -16.15
CA GLN A 786 4.46 -19.22 -15.41
C GLN A 786 5.03 -19.70 -14.08
N TRP A 787 6.11 -19.09 -13.63
CA TRP A 787 6.77 -19.52 -12.41
C TRP A 787 7.29 -18.32 -11.62
N ILE A 788 7.37 -18.48 -10.30
CA ILE A 788 7.99 -17.51 -9.40
C ILE A 788 8.67 -18.23 -8.24
N LEU A 789 9.91 -17.84 -7.97
CA LEU A 789 10.69 -18.20 -6.80
C LEU A 789 10.61 -17.04 -5.79
N PHE A 790 10.14 -17.35 -4.59
CA PHE A 790 9.98 -16.41 -3.49
C PHE A 790 10.92 -16.78 -2.34
N SER A 791 11.59 -15.77 -1.77
CA SER A 791 12.41 -15.95 -0.58
C SER A 791 12.54 -14.66 0.22
N ALA A 792 12.72 -14.81 1.53
CA ALA A 792 12.90 -13.71 2.48
C ALA A 792 14.39 -13.45 2.75
N PHE A 793 14.74 -12.21 3.11
CA PHE A 793 16.13 -11.81 3.32
C PHE A 793 16.68 -12.16 4.71
N HIS A 794 15.81 -12.48 5.67
CA HIS A 794 16.20 -12.69 7.07
C HIS A 794 17.13 -13.90 7.27
N THR A 795 17.20 -14.82 6.31
CA THR A 795 18.06 -16.00 6.30
C THR A 795 19.43 -15.78 5.66
N MET A 796 19.70 -14.57 5.17
CA MET A 796 20.95 -14.23 4.51
C MET A 796 22.15 -14.33 5.48
N PRO A 797 23.20 -15.10 5.14
CA PRO A 797 24.43 -15.17 5.92
C PRO A 797 25.05 -13.78 6.11
N ASP A 798 25.63 -13.54 7.28
CA ASP A 798 26.32 -12.29 7.66
C ASP A 798 25.42 -11.03 7.76
N LEU A 799 24.14 -11.09 7.38
CA LEU A 799 23.13 -10.05 7.55
C LEU A 799 21.85 -10.61 8.22
N PRO A 800 21.97 -11.24 9.41
CA PRO A 800 20.81 -11.83 10.08
C PRO A 800 19.76 -10.78 10.43
N GLY A 801 18.48 -11.12 10.25
CA GLY A 801 17.36 -10.23 10.53
C GLY A 801 17.14 -9.14 9.48
N LEU A 802 17.79 -9.21 8.31
CA LEU A 802 17.52 -8.29 7.22
C LEU A 802 16.04 -8.38 6.80
N GLN A 803 15.32 -7.27 6.92
CA GLN A 803 13.90 -7.18 6.60
C GLN A 803 13.67 -7.28 5.10
N GLY A 804 12.58 -7.95 4.72
CA GLY A 804 12.02 -7.95 3.37
C GLY A 804 12.11 -9.30 2.67
N ALA A 805 11.65 -9.32 1.43
CA ALA A 805 11.66 -10.49 0.57
C ALA A 805 11.73 -10.11 -0.91
N PHE A 806 11.91 -11.09 -1.77
CA PHE A 806 11.79 -10.94 -3.22
C PHE A 806 10.96 -12.06 -3.84
N GLY A 807 10.44 -11.78 -5.02
CA GLY A 807 9.84 -12.75 -5.92
C GLY A 807 10.44 -12.56 -7.30
N THR A 808 11.13 -13.58 -7.81
CA THR A 808 11.79 -13.56 -9.12
C THR A 808 11.28 -14.71 -9.99
N GLY A 809 11.08 -14.47 -11.27
CA GLY A 809 10.60 -15.51 -12.18
C GLY A 809 10.04 -14.95 -13.48
N SER A 810 9.05 -15.63 -14.03
CA SER A 810 8.42 -15.24 -15.30
C SER A 810 8.01 -13.76 -15.27
N LYS A 811 8.57 -12.95 -16.18
CA LYS A 811 8.36 -11.50 -16.24
C LYS A 811 6.88 -11.12 -16.19
N ARG A 812 6.04 -11.85 -16.94
CA ARG A 812 4.58 -11.62 -16.96
C ARG A 812 3.95 -11.81 -15.58
N LEU A 813 4.29 -12.88 -14.86
CA LEU A 813 3.73 -13.14 -13.54
C LEU A 813 4.20 -12.09 -12.53
N VAL A 814 5.47 -11.73 -12.55
CA VAL A 814 6.05 -10.72 -11.66
C VAL A 814 5.44 -9.34 -11.93
N GLU A 815 5.31 -8.93 -13.19
CA GLU A 815 4.58 -7.72 -13.57
C GLU A 815 3.13 -7.78 -13.05
N LYS A 816 2.44 -8.91 -13.24
CA LYS A 816 1.08 -9.09 -12.73
C LYS A 816 1.00 -8.85 -11.21
N ILE A 817 1.91 -9.46 -10.43
CA ILE A 817 1.98 -9.30 -8.97
C ILE A 817 2.26 -7.85 -8.58
N GLN A 818 3.14 -7.19 -9.31
CA GLN A 818 3.49 -5.79 -9.11
C GLN A 818 2.30 -4.83 -9.21
N PHE A 819 1.39 -5.08 -10.16
CA PHE A 819 0.24 -4.21 -10.42
C PHE A 819 -1.05 -4.63 -9.71
N LEU A 820 -1.16 -5.91 -9.35
CA LEU A 820 -2.41 -6.49 -8.83
C LEU A 820 -2.25 -7.07 -7.42
N GLY A 821 -1.03 -7.18 -6.93
CA GLY A 821 -0.72 -7.65 -5.59
C GLY A 821 -1.37 -6.73 -4.57
N PRO A 822 -2.32 -7.23 -3.75
CA PRO A 822 -3.04 -6.40 -2.79
C PRO A 822 -2.07 -5.73 -1.79
N GLY A 823 -1.01 -6.41 -1.37
CA GLY A 823 0.06 -5.80 -0.59
C GLY A 823 1.03 -4.96 -1.42
N VAL A 824 1.43 -5.43 -2.59
CA VAL A 824 2.55 -4.84 -3.38
C VAL A 824 2.25 -3.43 -3.86
N MET A 825 1.04 -3.20 -4.36
CA MET A 825 0.69 -1.91 -4.96
C MET A 825 0.60 -0.80 -3.91
N TYR A 826 0.18 -1.14 -2.69
CA TYR A 826 -0.23 -0.17 -1.68
C TYR A 826 0.74 -0.07 -0.49
N THR A 827 1.64 -1.03 -0.33
CA THR A 827 2.68 -0.98 0.72
C THR A 827 3.77 0.00 0.33
N ALA A 828 4.29 0.71 1.33
CA ALA A 828 5.50 1.51 1.19
C ALA A 828 6.67 0.67 0.68
N MET A 829 7.57 1.30 -0.07
CA MET A 829 8.75 0.60 -0.57
C MET A 829 9.65 0.12 0.58
N MET A 830 10.42 -0.93 0.32
CA MET A 830 11.51 -1.32 1.21
C MET A 830 12.49 -0.13 1.33
N PRO A 831 13.11 0.11 2.50
CA PRO A 831 14.12 1.15 2.61
C PRO A 831 15.27 0.92 1.62
N PRO A 832 15.76 1.97 0.91
CA PRO A 832 16.88 1.84 -0.04
C PRO A 832 18.15 1.25 0.58
N VAL A 833 18.39 1.50 1.87
CA VAL A 833 19.50 0.91 2.65
C VAL A 833 19.37 -0.61 2.71
N MET A 834 18.17 -1.14 2.99
CA MET A 834 17.93 -2.58 3.03
C MET A 834 18.09 -3.21 1.63
N ALA A 835 17.65 -2.51 0.58
CA ALA A 835 17.89 -2.94 -0.80
C ALA A 835 19.39 -3.06 -1.12
N ALA A 836 20.20 -2.09 -0.68
CA ALA A 836 21.64 -2.09 -0.92
C ALA A 836 22.37 -3.18 -0.15
N LEU A 837 21.99 -3.42 1.11
CA LEU A 837 22.51 -4.54 1.92
C LEU A 837 22.19 -5.89 1.27
N ALA A 838 20.92 -6.08 0.87
CA ALA A 838 20.48 -7.30 0.22
C ALA A 838 21.16 -7.53 -1.14
N GLU A 839 21.32 -6.47 -1.94
CA GLU A 839 22.05 -6.52 -3.21
C GLU A 839 23.50 -6.96 -3.00
N ALA A 840 24.21 -6.36 -2.05
CA ALA A 840 25.60 -6.71 -1.75
C ALA A 840 25.72 -8.18 -1.31
N GLY A 841 24.77 -8.67 -0.52
CA GLY A 841 24.70 -10.08 -0.13
C GLY A 841 24.47 -11.01 -1.33
N VAL A 842 23.50 -10.70 -2.20
CA VAL A 842 23.23 -11.50 -3.40
C VAL A 842 24.42 -11.55 -4.34
N ARG A 843 25.07 -10.41 -4.62
CA ARG A 843 26.26 -10.36 -5.50
C ARG A 843 27.45 -11.16 -4.97
N ARG A 844 27.51 -11.40 -3.67
CA ARG A 844 28.54 -12.26 -3.08
C ARG A 844 28.23 -13.74 -3.29
N MET A 845 26.95 -14.11 -3.27
CA MET A 845 26.50 -15.50 -3.39
C MET A 845 26.48 -16.02 -4.83
N VAL A 846 26.48 -15.12 -5.82
CA VAL A 846 26.24 -15.36 -7.25
C VAL A 846 27.48 -15.05 -8.05
#